data_AF-A0A1F9YUD7-F1
#
_entry.id   AF-A0A1F9YUD7-F1
#
_cell.length_a   1.000
_cell.length_b   1.000
_cell.length_c   1.000
_cell.angle_alpha   90.00
_cell.angle_beta   90.00
_cell.angle_gamma   90.00
#
_symmetry.space_group_name_H-M   'P 1'
#
loop_
_entity.id
_entity.type
_entity.pdbx_description
1 polymer ?
#
loop_
_entity_poly.entity_id
_entity_poly.type
_entity_poly.pdbx_seq_one_letter_code
_entity_poly.pdbx_strand_id
1 'polypeptide(L)'
;MPSGSRRRIVLSSIAHELAKKQKEISVSEFFEKNKQILGFDSLTRALITSVKEAVDNSLDACEDASVLPELIIKVEKVENNEYRVTVEDNGPGIVKKQVPNVFARLLYGSRFHTRSQRRGQQGIGVSAVVMYGQLTTGKAATVRSKISDEDVAYECDLILDTKKNRPDIIKEDFVIWDRVHGTSFQIHVKGKYITGKQSIFEYLKGVAIVNPHAKITFVPPEGNTVVFERATEQMPPPTKEIKPHPEGVELGELLSMAKYTESLKMTSFLNNEFSRISYRVAREICELAGVAPDARPDKLSLEEAGAILEAIKKVKIMAPETDCLSPIGETLIRKGLKNVLGGLTPEFYAPPVTREPKVFGGNPFVVEVGIVYGGELNREEPIQILRFANRVPLMYQQGACAITQAIQTVDWRRYGLEQRGGQGIPYGPAIVLVHVASTKIPYTSESKEAVANIPEIKEEIELALKHCARRLKTHLNKAAKKGKAKVKFEIVQDIIPMIAEKSAKIVGKPVPDIAGTITKIMNVVWIDDSVTFEKKKHHVSVKIYNYTPKSQALHLHMLVPYDKVDQKSLEVKPIEVREGNKVTWDLKRISSTEVYELAFDLVGVPQEQYDDNEVYVSHIDPASVIGVEVLPGDWDLEHLKITEEGPEETMDEGEEGEVDYDEVAEVVKNEE
;
A
#
# COMPACT_ATOMS: atom_id res chain seq x y z
N MET A 1 81.00 34.22 -35.08
CA MET A 1 79.65 33.76 -34.69
C MET A 1 79.75 32.88 -33.47
N PRO A 2 78.95 33.14 -32.42
CA PRO A 2 78.29 32.06 -31.70
C PRO A 2 76.77 32.27 -31.70
N SER A 3 76.06 31.18 -31.96
CA SER A 3 74.60 31.08 -32.05
C SER A 3 73.95 31.24 -30.67
N GLY A 4 73.28 32.37 -30.45
CA GLY A 4 72.44 32.59 -29.27
C GLY A 4 71.14 31.79 -29.37
N SER A 5 71.02 30.73 -28.57
CA SER A 5 69.77 30.02 -28.32
C SER A 5 68.79 30.95 -27.58
N ARG A 6 67.80 31.50 -28.29
CA ARG A 6 66.65 32.18 -27.69
C ARG A 6 65.73 31.13 -27.07
N ARG A 7 65.84 30.92 -25.75
CA ARG A 7 64.79 30.25 -24.96
C ARG A 7 63.50 31.07 -25.07
N ARG A 8 62.53 30.57 -25.83
CA ARG A 8 61.13 31.02 -25.77
C ARG A 8 60.59 30.70 -24.37
N ILE A 9 60.51 31.71 -23.51
CA ILE A 9 59.71 31.64 -22.28
C ILE A 9 58.25 31.70 -22.76
N VAL A 10 57.60 30.55 -22.87
CA VAL A 10 56.15 30.47 -23.04
C VAL A 10 55.55 30.84 -21.69
N LEU A 11 55.20 32.11 -21.50
CA LEU A 11 54.34 32.54 -20.39
C LEU A 11 53.01 31.81 -20.58
N SER A 12 52.77 30.75 -19.81
CA SER A 12 51.45 30.11 -19.76
C SER A 12 50.44 31.18 -19.41
N SER A 13 49.44 31.37 -20.27
CA SER A 13 48.40 32.36 -19.98
C SER A 13 47.71 32.01 -18.66
N ILE A 14 47.21 33.03 -17.95
CA ILE A 14 46.46 32.87 -16.69
C ILE A 14 45.32 31.84 -16.89
N ALA A 15 44.73 31.78 -18.09
CA ALA A 15 43.75 30.76 -18.46
C ALA A 15 44.31 29.32 -18.48
N HIS A 16 45.54 29.09 -18.95
CA HIS A 16 46.18 27.76 -18.88
C HIS A 16 46.54 27.37 -17.44
N GLU A 17 46.90 28.33 -16.59
CA GLU A 17 47.14 28.07 -15.17
C GLU A 17 45.85 27.83 -14.39
N LEU A 18 44.76 28.54 -14.73
CA LEU A 18 43.43 28.30 -14.19
C LEU A 18 42.85 26.97 -14.68
N ALA A 19 43.06 26.60 -15.95
CA ALA A 19 42.64 25.31 -16.51
C ALA A 19 43.38 24.15 -15.82
N LYS A 20 44.68 24.28 -15.52
CA LYS A 20 45.43 23.29 -14.73
C LYS A 20 44.92 23.12 -13.29
N LYS A 21 44.20 24.12 -12.75
CA LYS A 21 43.55 24.04 -11.43
C LYS A 21 42.17 23.38 -11.48
N GLN A 22 41.57 23.22 -12.66
CA GLN A 22 40.32 22.47 -12.80
C GLN A 22 40.59 21.00 -12.52
N LYS A 23 39.83 20.42 -11.59
CA LYS A 23 39.91 19.02 -11.21
C LYS A 23 38.53 18.41 -11.33
N GLU A 24 38.46 17.26 -11.99
CA GLU A 24 37.29 16.41 -11.95
C GLU A 24 37.19 15.78 -10.56
N ILE A 25 35.98 15.75 -10.02
CA ILE A 25 35.66 15.14 -8.74
C ILE A 25 34.81 13.91 -9.00
N SER A 26 35.15 12.80 -8.36
CA SER A 26 34.37 11.58 -8.47
C SER A 26 33.00 11.77 -7.81
N VAL A 27 32.06 10.89 -8.15
CA VAL A 27 30.74 10.83 -7.51
C VAL A 27 30.86 10.61 -6.00
N SER A 28 31.77 9.74 -5.57
CA SER A 28 32.00 9.48 -4.15
C SER A 28 32.57 10.69 -3.42
N GLU A 29 33.49 11.45 -4.05
CA GLU A 29 34.04 12.68 -3.47
C GLU A 29 32.98 13.79 -3.38
N PHE A 30 32.05 13.85 -4.34
CA PHE A 30 30.90 14.75 -4.29
C PHE A 30 30.01 14.43 -3.08
N PHE A 31 29.68 13.16 -2.86
CA PHE A 31 28.83 12.74 -1.75
C PHE A 31 29.53 12.80 -0.39
N GLU A 32 30.84 12.56 -0.35
CA GLU A 32 31.67 12.78 0.85
C GLU A 32 31.57 14.24 1.32
N LYS A 33 31.64 15.19 0.38
CA LYS A 33 31.48 16.63 0.68
C LYS A 33 30.03 17.03 0.96
N ASN A 34 29.06 16.26 0.46
CA ASN A 34 27.62 16.58 0.54
C ASN A 34 26.79 15.49 1.23
N LYS A 35 27.26 15.01 2.39
CA LYS A 35 26.60 13.96 3.18
C LYS A 35 25.13 14.23 3.51
N GLN A 36 24.72 15.50 3.56
CA GLN A 36 23.35 15.93 3.80
C GLN A 36 22.37 15.48 2.70
N ILE A 37 22.84 15.35 1.44
CA ILE A 37 22.00 14.90 0.32
C ILE A 37 21.58 13.44 0.50
N LEU A 38 22.49 12.65 1.08
CA LEU A 38 22.30 11.23 1.37
C LEU A 38 21.51 10.96 2.66
N GLY A 39 21.04 12.01 3.35
CA GLY A 39 20.29 11.84 4.59
C GLY A 39 21.16 11.63 5.83
N PHE A 40 22.47 11.92 5.76
CA PHE A 40 23.39 11.90 6.90
C PHE A 40 23.62 13.32 7.45
N ASP A 41 22.54 14.05 7.71
CA ASP A 41 22.56 15.43 8.22
C ASP A 41 22.85 15.51 9.73
N SER A 42 22.38 14.53 10.49
CA SER A 42 22.35 14.49 11.94
C SER A 42 22.63 13.08 12.45
N LEU A 43 23.17 12.96 13.67
CA LEU A 43 23.56 11.67 14.26
C LEU A 43 22.37 10.71 14.42
N THR A 44 21.20 11.22 14.78
CA THR A 44 19.99 10.39 14.89
C THR A 44 19.54 9.87 13.54
N ARG A 45 19.47 10.76 12.53
CA ARG A 45 19.04 10.38 11.19
C ARG A 45 20.03 9.42 10.54
N ALA A 46 21.32 9.65 10.71
CA ALA A 46 22.37 8.78 10.18
C ALA A 46 22.19 7.31 10.57
N LEU A 47 21.88 7.04 11.85
CA LEU A 47 21.65 5.69 12.34
C LEU A 47 20.40 5.05 11.72
N ILE A 48 19.30 5.82 11.60
CA ILE A 48 18.06 5.35 10.99
C ILE A 48 18.23 5.11 9.50
N THR A 49 18.87 6.01 8.76
CA THR A 49 19.20 5.84 7.34
C THR A 49 20.05 4.61 7.11
N SER A 50 21.03 4.34 7.99
CA SER A 50 21.87 3.14 7.91
C SER A 50 21.06 1.85 8.01
N VAL A 51 20.13 1.79 8.97
CA VAL A 51 19.22 0.64 9.13
C VAL A 51 18.23 0.55 7.97
N LYS A 52 17.65 1.68 7.56
CA LYS A 52 16.68 1.78 6.46
C LYS A 52 17.24 1.20 5.17
N GLU A 53 18.39 1.67 4.72
CA GLU A 53 18.99 1.24 3.45
C GLU A 53 19.42 -0.23 3.49
N ALA A 54 19.88 -0.74 4.63
CA ALA A 54 20.23 -2.15 4.79
C ALA A 54 18.98 -3.05 4.78
N VAL A 55 17.94 -2.69 5.52
CA VAL A 55 16.67 -3.44 5.59
C VAL A 55 15.95 -3.45 4.25
N ASP A 56 15.88 -2.31 3.57
CA ASP A 56 15.24 -2.22 2.25
C ASP A 56 15.96 -3.09 1.21
N ASN A 57 17.30 -3.13 1.26
CA ASN A 57 18.08 -3.99 0.37
C ASN A 57 17.85 -5.48 0.63
N SER A 58 17.79 -5.89 1.91
CA SER A 58 17.52 -7.27 2.29
C SER A 58 16.09 -7.70 1.93
N LEU A 59 15.10 -6.84 2.11
CA LEU A 59 13.71 -7.14 1.70
C LEU A 59 13.58 -7.28 0.19
N ASP A 60 14.19 -6.36 -0.58
CA ASP A 60 14.22 -6.46 -2.04
C ASP A 60 14.88 -7.79 -2.48
N ALA A 61 15.99 -8.19 -1.86
CA ALA A 61 16.70 -9.43 -2.19
C ALA A 61 15.91 -10.71 -1.89
N CYS A 62 15.18 -10.75 -0.76
CA CYS A 62 14.30 -11.87 -0.42
C CYS A 62 13.09 -11.93 -1.38
N GLU A 63 12.46 -10.78 -1.67
CA GLU A 63 11.32 -10.70 -2.58
C GLU A 63 11.70 -11.11 -4.01
N ASP A 64 12.88 -10.70 -4.51
CA ASP A 64 13.41 -11.10 -5.82
C ASP A 64 13.64 -12.60 -5.95
N ALA A 65 14.09 -13.24 -4.87
CA ALA A 65 14.28 -14.68 -4.82
C ALA A 65 13.01 -15.47 -4.47
N SER A 66 11.86 -14.79 -4.28
CA SER A 66 10.61 -15.40 -3.80
C SER A 66 10.78 -16.16 -2.47
N VAL A 67 11.68 -15.69 -1.60
CA VAL A 67 11.92 -16.23 -0.27
C VAL A 67 11.18 -15.37 0.77
N LEU A 68 10.46 -16.01 1.69
CA LEU A 68 9.80 -15.30 2.80
C LEU A 68 10.86 -14.61 3.67
N PRO A 69 10.85 -13.27 3.78
CA PRO A 69 11.94 -12.55 4.43
C PRO A 69 12.00 -12.83 5.94
N GLU A 70 13.20 -13.16 6.42
CA GLU A 70 13.54 -13.27 7.84
C GLU A 70 14.77 -12.43 8.14
N LEU A 71 14.54 -11.29 8.81
CA LEU A 71 15.57 -10.31 9.09
C LEU A 71 15.92 -10.27 10.57
N ILE A 72 17.21 -10.18 10.87
CA ILE A 72 17.72 -9.92 12.21
C ILE A 72 18.49 -8.61 12.18
N ILE A 73 17.98 -7.60 12.88
CA ILE A 73 18.59 -6.28 13.01
C ILE A 73 19.12 -6.13 14.43
N LYS A 74 20.43 -6.01 14.59
CA LYS A 74 21.09 -5.77 15.88
C LYS A 74 21.73 -4.40 15.85
N VAL A 75 21.45 -3.60 16.88
CA VAL A 75 22.09 -2.29 17.07
C VAL A 75 22.76 -2.31 18.43
N GLU A 76 24.09 -2.33 18.45
CA GLU A 76 24.87 -2.40 19.68
C GLU A 76 25.61 -1.09 19.92
N LYS A 77 25.59 -0.61 21.15
CA LYS A 77 26.32 0.60 21.54
C LYS A 77 27.76 0.22 21.87
N VAL A 78 28.70 0.90 21.23
CA VAL A 78 30.13 0.74 21.50
C VAL A 78 30.57 1.89 22.43
N GLU A 79 31.44 2.80 21.98
CA GLU A 79 31.92 3.95 22.75
C GLU A 79 31.81 5.24 21.91
N ASN A 80 31.83 6.42 22.53
CA ASN A 80 31.87 7.73 21.82
C ASN A 80 30.74 7.97 20.80
N ASN A 81 29.50 7.59 21.12
CA ASN A 81 28.34 7.66 20.21
C ASN A 81 28.52 6.84 18.92
N GLU A 82 29.36 5.80 18.97
CA GLU A 82 29.49 4.80 17.92
C GLU A 82 28.54 3.64 18.19
N TYR A 83 27.85 3.22 17.13
CA TYR A 83 26.96 2.08 17.13
C TYR A 83 27.40 1.07 16.08
N ARG A 84 27.38 -0.21 16.46
CA ARG A 84 27.56 -1.33 15.54
C ARG A 84 26.19 -1.80 15.09
N VAL A 85 25.90 -1.62 13.80
CA VAL A 85 24.65 -2.04 13.18
C VAL A 85 24.94 -3.31 12.39
N THR A 86 24.17 -4.37 12.68
CA THR A 86 24.23 -5.64 11.95
C THR A 86 22.84 -5.95 11.39
N VAL A 87 22.74 -6.19 10.09
CA VAL A 87 21.52 -6.65 9.43
C VAL A 87 21.82 -7.98 8.76
N GLU A 88 21.12 -9.02 9.19
CA GLU A 88 21.22 -10.38 8.64
C GLU A 88 19.90 -10.74 7.95
N ASP A 89 19.99 -11.32 6.76
CA ASP A 89 18.85 -11.80 5.99
C ASP A 89 18.99 -13.28 5.61
N ASN A 90 17.87 -13.85 5.16
CA ASN A 90 17.78 -15.18 4.58
C ASN A 90 17.58 -15.12 3.06
N GLY A 91 18.02 -14.05 2.40
CA GLY A 91 17.94 -13.91 0.94
C GLY A 91 18.85 -14.91 0.21
N PRO A 92 18.94 -14.84 -1.12
CA PRO A 92 19.70 -15.80 -1.93
C PRO A 92 21.23 -15.72 -1.72
N GLY A 93 21.70 -14.69 -1.03
CA GLY A 93 23.12 -14.34 -0.97
C GLY A 93 23.59 -13.61 -2.24
N ILE A 94 24.82 -13.13 -2.19
CA ILE A 94 25.49 -12.41 -3.28
C ILE A 94 26.76 -13.17 -3.66
N VAL A 95 26.96 -13.37 -4.97
CA VAL A 95 28.15 -14.03 -5.54
C VAL A 95 29.42 -13.28 -5.15
N LYS A 96 30.47 -14.00 -4.71
CA LYS A 96 31.77 -13.45 -4.25
C LYS A 96 32.27 -12.26 -5.07
N LYS A 97 32.29 -12.36 -6.40
CA LYS A 97 32.80 -11.31 -7.31
C LYS A 97 31.99 -10.00 -7.25
N GLN A 98 30.72 -10.07 -6.89
CA GLN A 98 29.81 -8.93 -6.86
C GLN A 98 29.73 -8.28 -5.48
N VAL A 99 30.02 -9.01 -4.39
CA VAL A 99 29.93 -8.50 -3.01
C VAL A 99 30.61 -7.12 -2.85
N PRO A 100 31.89 -6.92 -3.23
CA PRO A 100 32.54 -5.63 -3.02
C PRO A 100 31.90 -4.52 -3.85
N ASN A 101 31.43 -4.81 -5.07
CA ASN A 101 30.82 -3.81 -5.93
C ASN A 101 29.43 -3.40 -5.46
N VAL A 102 28.63 -4.32 -4.90
CA VAL A 102 27.30 -4.01 -4.38
C VAL A 102 27.38 -3.10 -3.14
N PHE A 103 28.36 -3.34 -2.26
CA PHE A 103 28.46 -2.61 -1.00
C PHE A 103 29.38 -1.39 -1.04
N ALA A 104 30.45 -1.39 -1.84
CA ALA A 104 31.46 -0.32 -1.85
C ALA A 104 31.71 0.25 -3.25
N ARG A 105 30.66 0.42 -4.05
CA ARG A 105 30.68 1.21 -5.29
C ARG A 105 29.40 2.00 -5.45
N LEU A 106 29.50 3.33 -5.46
CA LEU A 106 28.34 4.19 -5.66
C LEU A 106 27.88 4.12 -7.12
N LEU A 107 26.56 4.19 -7.29
CA LEU A 107 25.88 4.07 -8.57
C LEU A 107 26.14 2.74 -9.29
N TYR A 108 26.26 1.66 -8.52
CA TYR A 108 26.38 0.32 -9.04
C TYR A 108 25.19 -0.54 -8.63
N GLY A 109 24.58 -1.22 -9.59
CA GLY A 109 23.48 -2.15 -9.34
C GLY A 109 22.68 -2.43 -10.59
N SER A 110 21.98 -3.56 -10.59
CA SER A 110 21.03 -3.95 -11.65
C SER A 110 19.80 -3.04 -11.70
N ARG A 111 19.51 -2.31 -10.61
CA ARG A 111 18.27 -1.53 -10.39
C ARG A 111 18.17 -0.22 -11.20
N PHE A 112 19.22 0.17 -11.94
CA PHE A 112 19.27 1.44 -12.68
C PHE A 112 18.52 1.43 -14.00
N HIS A 113 18.46 0.28 -14.66
CA HIS A 113 17.94 0.15 -16.03
C HIS A 113 16.51 -0.38 -16.05
N THR A 114 16.05 -0.94 -14.94
CA THR A 114 14.74 -1.55 -14.79
C THR A 114 13.71 -0.53 -14.28
N ARG A 115 12.63 -0.30 -15.03
CA ARG A 115 11.46 0.47 -14.57
C ARG A 115 10.42 -0.49 -13.97
N SER A 116 10.66 -0.92 -12.73
CA SER A 116 9.68 -1.67 -11.93
C SER A 116 9.57 -1.09 -10.52
N GLN A 117 8.46 -1.33 -9.82
CA GLN A 117 8.32 -0.86 -8.44
C GLN A 117 9.38 -1.52 -7.54
N ARG A 118 10.22 -0.70 -6.91
CA ARG A 118 11.29 -1.09 -5.97
C ARG A 118 11.42 -0.09 -4.83
N ARG A 119 11.99 -0.53 -3.70
CA ARG A 119 12.35 0.35 -2.56
C ARG A 119 13.59 1.19 -2.88
N GLY A 120 14.61 0.54 -3.46
CA GLY A 120 15.87 1.15 -3.89
C GLY A 120 15.91 1.47 -5.39
N GLN A 121 16.01 2.74 -5.79
CA GLN A 121 16.00 3.16 -7.20
C GLN A 121 17.39 3.51 -7.78
N GLN A 122 18.30 4.07 -6.98
CA GLN A 122 19.51 4.74 -7.50
C GLN A 122 20.83 4.05 -7.15
N GLY A 123 20.86 2.83 -6.60
CA GLY A 123 22.13 2.12 -6.30
C GLY A 123 23.15 2.91 -5.45
N ILE A 124 22.67 3.83 -4.62
CA ILE A 124 23.48 4.67 -3.71
C ILE A 124 23.39 4.13 -2.28
N GLY A 125 22.25 3.52 -1.91
CA GLY A 125 21.81 3.26 -0.54
C GLY A 125 22.88 2.70 0.38
N VAL A 126 23.17 1.41 0.30
CA VAL A 126 24.09 0.74 1.23
C VAL A 126 25.53 1.24 1.09
N SER A 127 25.98 1.62 -0.11
CA SER A 127 27.30 2.20 -0.33
C SER A 127 27.49 3.57 0.31
N ALA A 128 26.44 4.37 0.40
CA ALA A 128 26.45 5.62 1.15
C ALA A 128 26.61 5.35 2.66
N VAL A 129 26.02 4.26 3.17
CA VAL A 129 26.20 3.83 4.57
C VAL A 129 27.66 3.42 4.81
N VAL A 130 28.27 2.63 3.91
CA VAL A 130 29.70 2.26 3.98
C VAL A 130 30.59 3.49 3.99
N MET A 131 30.35 4.43 3.07
CA MET A 131 31.08 5.69 3.02
C MET A 131 30.94 6.49 4.33
N TYR A 132 29.73 6.62 4.86
CA TYR A 132 29.49 7.35 6.11
C TYR A 132 30.17 6.67 7.31
N GLY A 133 30.10 5.35 7.42
CA GLY A 133 30.78 4.59 8.47
C GLY A 133 32.30 4.78 8.42
N GLN A 134 32.89 4.68 7.24
CA GLN A 134 34.32 4.94 7.01
C GLN A 134 34.71 6.37 7.39
N LEU A 135 33.95 7.38 6.98
CA LEU A 135 34.25 8.79 7.27
C LEU A 135 34.13 9.13 8.76
N THR A 136 33.22 8.47 9.47
CA THR A 136 32.93 8.82 10.88
C THR A 136 33.72 8.00 11.90
N THR A 137 33.93 6.71 11.63
CA THR A 137 34.59 5.77 12.55
C THR A 137 35.96 5.30 12.05
N GLY A 138 36.23 5.40 10.75
CA GLY A 138 37.46 4.89 10.13
C GLY A 138 37.52 3.37 10.02
N LYS A 139 36.47 2.65 10.45
CA LYS A 139 36.41 1.18 10.40
C LYS A 139 35.83 0.70 9.07
N ALA A 140 36.28 -0.47 8.64
CA ALA A 140 35.73 -1.16 7.47
C ALA A 140 34.31 -1.68 7.76
N ALA A 141 33.53 -1.87 6.70
CA ALA A 141 32.29 -2.62 6.77
C ALA A 141 32.59 -4.11 6.57
N THR A 142 31.97 -4.98 7.35
CA THR A 142 32.13 -6.43 7.24
C THR A 142 30.89 -6.98 6.56
N VAL A 143 31.07 -7.65 5.42
CA VAL A 143 29.99 -8.33 4.69
C VAL A 143 30.28 -9.81 4.69
N ARG A 144 29.31 -10.60 5.13
CA ARG A 144 29.30 -12.06 5.02
C ARG A 144 28.15 -12.48 4.10
N SER A 145 28.43 -13.30 3.09
CA SER A 145 27.45 -13.75 2.10
C SER A 145 27.62 -15.24 1.86
N LYS A 146 26.51 -15.97 1.78
CA LYS A 146 26.48 -17.39 1.44
C LYS A 146 25.38 -17.66 0.42
N ILE A 147 25.74 -18.30 -0.69
CA ILE A 147 24.81 -18.79 -1.70
C ILE A 147 24.47 -20.26 -1.43
N SER A 148 23.31 -20.74 -1.91
CA SER A 148 22.84 -22.12 -1.68
C SER A 148 23.83 -23.20 -2.10
N ASP A 149 24.65 -22.90 -3.11
CA ASP A 149 25.56 -23.85 -3.75
C ASP A 149 26.92 -23.94 -3.04
N GLU A 150 27.18 -23.09 -2.05
CA GLU A 150 28.45 -23.03 -1.33
C GLU A 150 28.29 -23.52 0.12
N ASP A 151 29.22 -24.36 0.58
CA ASP A 151 29.21 -24.88 1.96
C ASP A 151 29.66 -23.83 2.99
N VAL A 152 30.54 -22.93 2.59
CA VAL A 152 31.15 -21.88 3.43
C VAL A 152 30.65 -20.49 3.02
N ALA A 153 30.54 -19.58 3.98
CA ALA A 153 30.21 -18.19 3.71
C ALA A 153 31.48 -17.41 3.35
N TYR A 154 31.40 -16.56 2.34
CA TYR A 154 32.44 -15.58 2.02
C TYR A 154 32.28 -14.37 2.94
N GLU A 155 33.34 -14.03 3.68
CA GLU A 155 33.41 -12.85 4.54
C GLU A 155 34.49 -11.90 4.04
N CYS A 156 34.18 -10.61 3.96
CA CYS A 156 35.15 -9.59 3.57
C CYS A 156 34.96 -8.28 4.33
N ASP A 157 36.08 -7.63 4.61
CA ASP A 157 36.14 -6.28 5.15
C ASP A 157 36.43 -5.31 4.00
N LEU A 158 35.52 -4.38 3.77
CA LEU A 158 35.53 -3.45 2.64
C LEU A 158 35.50 -1.99 3.07
N ILE A 159 36.22 -1.18 2.30
CA ILE A 159 36.19 0.28 2.32
C ILE A 159 35.96 0.81 0.89
N LEU A 160 35.50 2.05 0.79
CA LEU A 160 35.30 2.75 -0.49
C LEU A 160 36.49 3.69 -0.74
N ASP A 161 37.19 3.50 -1.88
CA ASP A 161 38.11 4.51 -2.41
C ASP A 161 37.28 5.64 -3.01
N THR A 162 37.14 6.75 -2.28
CA THR A 162 36.33 7.88 -2.73
C THR A 162 36.91 8.57 -3.94
N LYS A 163 38.21 8.48 -4.24
CA LYS A 163 38.78 9.13 -5.43
C LYS A 163 38.46 8.36 -6.71
N LYS A 164 38.47 7.04 -6.64
CA LYS A 164 38.25 6.17 -7.82
C LYS A 164 36.82 5.63 -7.92
N ASN A 165 36.00 5.81 -6.89
CA ASN A 165 34.70 5.14 -6.74
C ASN A 165 34.82 3.63 -6.98
N ARG A 166 35.74 2.98 -6.26
CA ARG A 166 35.96 1.53 -6.33
C ARG A 166 36.06 0.92 -4.93
N PRO A 167 35.64 -0.33 -4.77
CA PRO A 167 35.81 -1.04 -3.52
C PRO A 167 37.29 -1.39 -3.32
N ASP A 168 37.75 -1.27 -2.09
CA ASP A 168 39.06 -1.78 -1.66
C ASP A 168 38.85 -2.79 -0.52
N ILE A 169 39.42 -3.99 -0.69
CA ILE A 169 39.20 -5.14 0.18
C ILE A 169 40.39 -5.24 1.11
N ILE A 170 40.16 -5.03 2.40
CA ILE A 170 41.21 -5.07 3.43
C ILE A 170 41.50 -6.51 3.83
N LYS A 171 40.44 -7.32 3.97
CA LYS A 171 40.52 -8.69 4.42
C LYS A 171 39.46 -9.53 3.72
N GLU A 172 39.82 -10.76 3.37
CA GLU A 172 38.89 -11.78 2.91
C GLU A 172 39.13 -13.09 3.68
N ASP A 173 38.06 -13.75 4.10
CA ASP A 173 38.06 -15.02 4.80
C ASP A 173 36.87 -15.89 4.36
N PHE A 174 36.93 -17.18 4.67
CA PHE A 174 35.81 -18.12 4.51
C PHE A 174 35.42 -18.66 5.87
N VAL A 175 34.15 -18.50 6.23
CA VAL A 175 33.63 -18.80 7.58
C VAL A 175 32.49 -19.80 7.49
N ILE A 176 32.47 -20.76 8.41
CA ILE A 176 31.33 -21.69 8.55
C ILE A 176 30.14 -20.91 9.12
N TRP A 177 29.04 -20.90 8.40
CA TRP A 177 27.81 -20.23 8.80
C TRP A 177 26.64 -21.21 8.70
N ASP A 178 25.94 -21.41 9.82
CA ASP A 178 24.80 -22.32 9.98
C ASP A 178 23.52 -21.75 9.33
N ARG A 179 23.62 -21.38 8.05
CA ARG A 179 22.52 -21.02 7.16
C ARG A 179 22.73 -21.66 5.81
N VAL A 180 21.65 -21.92 5.09
CA VAL A 180 21.70 -22.45 3.72
C VAL A 180 22.13 -21.33 2.76
N HIS A 181 21.52 -20.16 2.88
CA HIS A 181 21.84 -18.96 2.11
C HIS A 181 21.51 -17.70 2.94
N GLY A 182 22.09 -16.56 2.56
CA GLY A 182 21.79 -15.27 3.17
C GLY A 182 22.92 -14.28 3.05
N THR A 183 22.65 -13.04 3.49
CA THR A 183 23.66 -11.99 3.61
C THR A 183 23.63 -11.39 5.01
N SER A 184 24.80 -11.07 5.55
CA SER A 184 24.99 -10.31 6.78
C SER A 184 25.85 -9.10 6.49
N PHE A 185 25.32 -7.93 6.80
CA PHE A 185 26.00 -6.65 6.66
C PHE A 185 26.21 -6.04 8.05
N GLN A 186 27.47 -5.80 8.41
CA GLN A 186 27.86 -5.18 9.66
C GLN A 186 28.66 -3.91 9.40
N ILE A 187 28.30 -2.83 10.10
CA ILE A 187 29.00 -1.56 10.00
C ILE A 187 29.02 -0.80 11.33
N HIS A 188 30.09 -0.03 11.53
CA HIS A 188 30.23 0.92 12.63
C HIS A 188 29.90 2.33 12.12
N VAL A 189 28.94 2.98 12.77
CA VAL A 189 28.52 4.34 12.42
C VAL A 189 28.44 5.22 13.65
N LYS A 190 28.83 6.50 13.52
CA LYS A 190 28.52 7.49 14.55
C LYS A 190 27.05 7.90 14.44
N GLY A 191 26.32 7.73 15.52
CA GLY A 191 24.89 8.00 15.57
C GLY A 191 24.39 8.34 16.96
N LYS A 192 23.08 8.56 17.10
CA LYS A 192 22.42 8.72 18.39
C LYS A 192 21.13 7.93 18.41
N TYR A 193 21.04 6.92 19.26
CA TYR A 193 19.82 6.14 19.46
C TYR A 193 18.80 6.95 20.28
N ILE A 194 17.55 6.98 19.81
CA ILE A 194 16.43 7.67 20.49
C ILE A 194 15.25 6.72 20.56
N THR A 195 14.56 6.72 21.71
CA THR A 195 13.30 6.03 21.94
C THR A 195 12.15 7.04 21.83
N GLY A 196 11.46 7.07 20.68
CA GLY A 196 10.41 8.04 20.38
C GLY A 196 9.80 7.86 18.97
N LYS A 197 9.02 8.84 18.50
CA LYS A 197 8.33 8.77 17.19
C LYS A 197 9.28 8.65 15.97
N GLN A 198 10.50 9.15 16.10
CA GLN A 198 11.55 9.04 15.07
C GLN A 198 12.63 8.05 15.51
N SER A 199 12.21 6.87 15.96
CA SER A 199 13.11 5.79 16.39
C SER A 199 13.22 4.71 15.33
N ILE A 200 14.29 3.90 15.45
CA ILE A 200 14.47 2.70 14.64
C ILE A 200 13.31 1.73 14.88
N PHE A 201 12.81 1.65 16.11
CA PHE A 201 11.66 0.83 16.46
C PHE A 201 10.41 1.24 15.67
N GLU A 202 10.07 2.53 15.64
CA GLU A 202 8.89 3.00 14.89
C GLU A 202 9.05 2.82 13.38
N TYR A 203 10.28 2.96 12.86
CA TYR A 203 10.59 2.62 11.48
C TYR A 203 10.33 1.14 11.19
N LEU A 204 10.90 0.21 11.97
CA LEU A 204 10.72 -1.24 11.79
C LEU A 204 9.26 -1.67 12.00
N LYS A 205 8.55 -1.02 12.93
CA LYS A 205 7.11 -1.17 13.12
C LYS A 205 6.36 -0.79 11.84
N GLY A 206 6.72 0.35 11.22
CA GLY A 206 6.21 0.75 9.92
C GLY A 206 6.50 -0.30 8.85
N VAL A 207 7.74 -0.80 8.76
CA VAL A 207 8.14 -1.84 7.79
C VAL A 207 7.31 -3.11 7.96
N ALA A 208 7.05 -3.55 9.18
CA ALA A 208 6.23 -4.73 9.47
C ALA A 208 4.75 -4.56 9.06
N ILE A 209 4.20 -3.34 9.15
CA ILE A 209 2.83 -3.05 8.70
C ILE A 209 2.68 -3.21 7.18
N VAL A 210 3.62 -2.65 6.41
CA VAL A 210 3.55 -2.71 4.94
C VAL A 210 4.12 -3.99 4.34
N ASN A 211 4.82 -4.80 5.13
CA ASN A 211 5.39 -6.09 4.72
C ASN A 211 4.93 -7.21 5.67
N PRO A 212 3.64 -7.57 5.62
CA PRO A 212 3.07 -8.55 6.54
C PRO A 212 3.64 -9.97 6.34
N HIS A 213 4.30 -10.24 5.22
CA HIS A 213 4.99 -11.51 4.94
C HIS A 213 6.39 -11.62 5.59
N ALA A 214 6.97 -10.49 6.02
CA ALA A 214 8.31 -10.46 6.60
C ALA A 214 8.27 -10.73 8.11
N LYS A 215 9.25 -11.50 8.59
CA LYS A 215 9.55 -11.64 10.02
C LYS A 215 10.78 -10.80 10.35
N ILE A 216 10.66 -9.92 11.35
CA ILE A 216 11.70 -8.96 11.69
C ILE A 216 12.04 -9.11 13.18
N THR A 217 13.27 -9.50 13.48
CA THR A 217 13.81 -9.55 14.83
C THR A 217 14.69 -8.33 15.07
N PHE A 218 14.32 -7.48 16.03
CA PHE A 218 15.06 -6.29 16.40
C PHE A 218 15.69 -6.45 17.79
N VAL A 219 17.00 -6.34 17.86
CA VAL A 219 17.78 -6.29 19.10
C VAL A 219 18.25 -4.84 19.31
N PRO A 220 17.58 -4.06 20.18
CA PRO A 220 18.00 -2.70 20.49
C PRO A 220 19.31 -2.68 21.30
N PRO A 221 20.00 -1.53 21.38
CA PRO A 221 21.23 -1.40 22.18
C PRO A 221 20.98 -1.53 23.68
N GLU A 222 19.77 -1.15 24.10
CA GLU A 222 19.30 -1.22 25.48
C GLU A 222 17.83 -1.70 25.42
N GLY A 223 17.48 -2.75 26.16
CA GLY A 223 16.11 -3.30 26.22
C GLY A 223 15.99 -4.74 25.75
N ASN A 224 14.76 -5.23 25.66
CA ASN A 224 14.46 -6.60 25.25
C ASN A 224 14.39 -6.71 23.72
N THR A 225 14.76 -7.89 23.21
CA THR A 225 14.54 -8.25 21.80
C THR A 225 13.06 -8.16 21.47
N VAL A 226 12.74 -7.47 20.37
CA VAL A 226 11.39 -7.38 19.83
C VAL A 226 11.32 -8.23 18.57
N VAL A 227 10.30 -9.09 18.48
CA VAL A 227 10.04 -9.88 17.28
C VAL A 227 8.72 -9.43 16.69
N PHE A 228 8.77 -8.98 15.43
CA PHE A 228 7.60 -8.77 14.60
C PHE A 228 7.39 -10.05 13.78
N GLU A 229 6.43 -10.87 14.19
CA GLU A 229 6.06 -12.10 13.47
C GLU A 229 5.32 -11.77 12.17
N ARG A 230 5.42 -12.67 11.18
CA ARG A 230 4.69 -12.51 9.92
C ARG A 230 3.19 -12.70 10.14
N ALA A 231 2.38 -11.87 9.50
CA ALA A 231 0.92 -11.97 9.47
C ALA A 231 0.40 -12.83 8.29
N THR A 232 1.24 -13.10 7.30
CA THR A 232 0.90 -13.95 6.15
C THR A 232 2.12 -14.70 5.63
N GLU A 233 1.90 -15.81 4.95
CA GLU A 233 2.90 -16.54 4.18
C GLU A 233 2.75 -16.30 2.67
N GLN A 234 1.76 -15.50 2.28
CA GLN A 234 1.55 -15.14 0.88
C GLN A 234 2.55 -14.05 0.47
N MET A 235 3.39 -14.37 -0.52
CA MET A 235 4.30 -13.40 -1.11
C MET A 235 3.55 -12.39 -1.99
N PRO A 236 4.03 -11.14 -2.05
CA PRO A 236 3.51 -10.17 -3.00
C PRO A 236 3.77 -10.61 -4.44
N PRO A 237 2.93 -10.20 -5.41
CA PRO A 237 3.14 -10.54 -6.81
C PRO A 237 4.46 -9.93 -7.31
N PRO A 238 5.28 -10.68 -8.08
CA PRO A 238 6.54 -10.17 -8.61
C PRO A 238 6.28 -9.05 -9.62
N THR A 239 7.10 -8.01 -9.57
CA THR A 239 6.99 -6.89 -10.52
C THR A 239 7.67 -7.25 -11.84
N LYS A 240 7.01 -6.96 -12.95
CA LYS A 240 7.62 -7.08 -14.28
C LYS A 240 8.30 -5.78 -14.68
N GLU A 241 9.41 -5.90 -15.40
CA GLU A 241 10.08 -4.74 -15.97
C GLU A 241 9.27 -4.21 -17.16
N ILE A 242 8.99 -2.91 -17.17
CA ILE A 242 8.29 -2.27 -18.30
C ILE A 242 9.20 -1.29 -19.04
N LYS A 243 8.88 -1.09 -20.31
CA LYS A 243 9.48 -0.06 -21.16
C LYS A 243 8.98 1.33 -20.77
N PRO A 244 9.74 2.40 -21.07
CA PRO A 244 9.29 3.77 -20.87
C PRO A 244 7.96 4.06 -21.58
N HIS A 245 7.05 4.74 -20.89
CA HIS A 245 5.88 5.32 -21.54
C HIS A 245 6.27 6.65 -22.21
N PRO A 246 5.82 6.90 -23.46
CA PRO A 246 6.24 8.06 -24.24
C PRO A 246 5.90 9.42 -23.61
N GLU A 247 4.79 9.54 -22.89
CA GLU A 247 4.42 10.78 -22.18
C GLU A 247 5.40 11.18 -21.06
N GLY A 248 6.19 10.23 -20.56
CA GLY A 248 7.12 10.44 -19.46
C GLY A 248 8.56 10.69 -19.87
N VAL A 249 8.84 10.72 -21.18
CA VAL A 249 10.20 10.84 -21.69
C VAL A 249 10.50 12.30 -22.01
N GLU A 250 11.65 12.76 -21.52
CA GLU A 250 12.17 14.10 -21.81
C GLU A 250 13.02 14.09 -23.08
N LEU A 251 13.25 15.28 -23.65
CA LEU A 251 14.01 15.45 -24.89
C LEU A 251 15.42 14.84 -24.83
N GLY A 252 16.12 15.01 -23.69
CA GLY A 252 17.45 14.43 -23.50
C GLY A 252 17.43 12.90 -23.46
N GLU A 253 16.41 12.31 -22.83
CA GLU A 253 16.25 10.86 -22.74
C GLU A 253 15.90 10.27 -24.12
N LEU A 254 14.98 10.90 -24.85
CA LEU A 254 14.63 10.51 -26.23
C LEU A 254 15.86 10.49 -27.14
N LEU A 255 16.69 11.55 -27.09
CA LEU A 255 17.92 11.64 -27.89
C LEU A 255 18.96 10.61 -27.47
N SER A 256 19.08 10.31 -26.18
CA SER A 256 19.98 9.26 -25.69
C SER A 256 19.53 7.88 -26.19
N MET A 257 18.24 7.57 -26.05
CA MET A 257 17.65 6.33 -26.53
C MET A 257 17.83 6.18 -28.05
N ALA A 258 17.59 7.26 -28.81
CA ALA A 258 17.75 7.25 -30.26
C ALA A 258 19.19 7.03 -30.72
N LYS A 259 20.20 7.40 -29.90
CA LYS A 259 21.62 7.16 -30.18
C LYS A 259 22.08 5.72 -29.90
N TYR A 260 21.51 5.08 -28.88
CA TYR A 260 21.92 3.74 -28.43
C TYR A 260 21.01 2.62 -28.93
N THR A 261 19.88 2.94 -29.57
CA THR A 261 18.98 1.93 -30.13
C THR A 261 19.62 1.17 -31.28
N GLU A 262 19.25 -0.11 -31.42
CA GLU A 262 19.61 -0.95 -32.56
C GLU A 262 18.62 -0.77 -33.74
N SER A 263 17.52 -0.05 -33.53
CA SER A 263 16.47 0.13 -34.52
C SER A 263 16.90 1.05 -35.67
N LEU A 264 16.74 0.58 -36.92
CA LEU A 264 17.13 1.34 -38.12
C LEU A 264 16.09 2.35 -38.60
N LYS A 265 14.83 2.19 -38.19
CA LYS A 265 13.68 3.01 -38.60
C LYS A 265 13.01 3.67 -37.41
N MET A 266 12.52 4.90 -37.58
CA MET A 266 11.82 5.64 -36.54
C MET A 266 10.57 4.93 -36.01
N THR A 267 9.78 4.34 -36.91
CA THR A 267 8.58 3.56 -36.51
C THR A 267 8.94 2.33 -35.67
N SER A 268 10.03 1.65 -36.01
CA SER A 268 10.53 0.51 -35.24
C SER A 268 11.10 0.93 -33.90
N PHE A 269 11.80 2.07 -33.85
CA PHE A 269 12.30 2.66 -32.61
C PHE A 269 11.16 2.96 -31.64
N LEU A 270 10.13 3.68 -32.11
CA LEU A 270 8.98 4.03 -31.26
C LEU A 270 8.22 2.78 -30.76
N ASN A 271 8.06 1.74 -31.58
CA ASN A 271 7.40 0.50 -31.15
C ASN A 271 8.27 -0.35 -30.20
N ASN A 272 9.57 -0.46 -30.49
CA ASN A 272 10.45 -1.37 -29.75
C ASN A 272 10.91 -0.79 -28.41
N GLU A 273 11.12 0.52 -28.32
CA GLU A 273 11.68 1.15 -27.13
C GLU A 273 10.62 1.64 -26.13
N PHE A 274 9.40 1.92 -26.60
CA PHE A 274 8.33 2.46 -25.75
C PHE A 274 7.23 1.43 -25.48
N SER A 275 6.60 1.56 -24.31
CA SER A 275 5.41 0.77 -23.99
C SER A 275 4.17 1.33 -24.70
N ARG A 276 3.25 0.44 -25.09
CA ARG A 276 1.92 0.77 -25.65
C ARG A 276 1.92 1.58 -26.96
N ILE A 277 3.01 1.59 -27.71
CA ILE A 277 3.05 2.17 -29.06
C ILE A 277 2.95 1.06 -30.10
N SER A 278 1.89 1.03 -30.88
CA SER A 278 1.80 0.14 -32.06
C SER A 278 2.43 0.81 -33.29
N TYR A 279 2.74 0.05 -34.33
CA TYR A 279 3.21 0.61 -35.61
C TYR A 279 2.27 1.67 -36.21
N ARG A 280 0.96 1.55 -35.98
CA ARG A 280 -0.05 2.53 -36.42
C ARG A 280 0.13 3.86 -35.70
N VAL A 281 0.22 3.81 -34.36
CA VAL A 281 0.42 4.99 -33.51
C VAL A 281 1.78 5.62 -33.77
N ALA A 282 2.83 4.80 -33.96
CA ALA A 282 4.16 5.29 -34.31
C ALA A 282 4.18 6.07 -35.64
N ARG A 283 3.43 5.61 -36.65
CA ARG A 283 3.29 6.33 -37.92
C ARG A 283 2.55 7.65 -37.75
N GLU A 284 1.45 7.64 -37.00
CA GLU A 284 0.69 8.86 -36.70
C GLU A 284 1.54 9.91 -35.97
N ILE A 285 2.36 9.49 -35.00
CA ILE A 285 3.32 10.36 -34.30
C ILE A 285 4.34 10.95 -35.29
N CYS A 286 4.90 10.11 -36.19
CA CYS A 286 5.87 10.56 -37.19
C CYS A 286 5.26 11.57 -38.18
N GLU A 287 4.03 11.33 -38.64
CA GLU A 287 3.30 12.20 -39.55
C GLU A 287 2.99 13.56 -38.92
N LEU A 288 2.54 13.57 -37.65
CA LEU A 288 2.28 14.80 -36.90
C LEU A 288 3.57 15.58 -36.58
N ALA A 289 4.68 14.88 -36.37
CA ALA A 289 5.97 15.49 -36.09
C ALA A 289 6.70 15.98 -37.36
N GLY A 290 6.22 15.62 -38.56
CA GLY A 290 6.91 15.93 -39.82
C GLY A 290 8.20 15.14 -40.04
N VAL A 291 8.36 14.00 -39.36
CA VAL A 291 9.55 13.14 -39.45
C VAL A 291 9.23 11.94 -40.34
N ALA A 292 10.13 11.62 -41.28
CA ALA A 292 9.92 10.47 -42.16
C ALA A 292 9.88 9.16 -41.35
N PRO A 293 8.89 8.26 -41.57
CA PRO A 293 8.78 6.98 -40.87
C PRO A 293 10.00 6.05 -40.98
N ASP A 294 10.76 6.19 -42.07
CA ASP A 294 11.98 5.45 -42.37
C ASP A 294 13.26 6.23 -41.99
N ALA A 295 13.13 7.39 -41.34
CA ALA A 295 14.28 8.13 -40.84
C ALA A 295 15.06 7.30 -39.82
N ARG A 296 16.38 7.48 -39.80
CA ARG A 296 17.24 6.80 -38.83
C ARG A 296 17.20 7.52 -37.48
N PRO A 297 16.97 6.81 -36.36
CA PRO A 297 16.95 7.41 -35.02
C PRO A 297 18.28 8.04 -34.60
N ASP A 298 19.41 7.47 -35.02
CA ASP A 298 20.76 7.92 -34.63
C ASP A 298 21.10 9.35 -35.06
N LYS A 299 20.44 9.86 -36.09
CA LYS A 299 20.67 11.19 -36.68
C LYS A 299 19.60 12.21 -36.30
N LEU A 300 18.72 11.89 -35.36
CA LEU A 300 17.64 12.77 -34.96
C LEU A 300 18.17 14.12 -34.46
N SER A 301 17.67 15.21 -35.05
CA SER A 301 17.99 16.56 -34.60
C SER A 301 17.18 16.95 -33.36
N LEU A 302 17.62 18.01 -32.69
CA LEU A 302 16.96 18.50 -31.47
C LEU A 302 15.55 19.05 -31.75
N GLU A 303 15.36 19.67 -32.92
CA GLU A 303 14.07 20.20 -33.38
C GLU A 303 13.10 19.07 -33.71
N GLU A 304 13.56 18.03 -34.41
CA GLU A 304 12.76 16.83 -34.71
C GLU A 304 12.38 16.07 -33.43
N ALA A 305 13.28 15.92 -32.47
CA ALA A 305 12.97 15.36 -31.14
C ALA A 305 11.87 16.15 -30.42
N GLY A 306 11.97 17.49 -30.44
CA GLY A 306 10.96 18.37 -29.87
C GLY A 306 9.59 18.18 -30.53
N ALA A 307 9.57 18.10 -31.87
CA ALA A 307 8.35 17.87 -32.64
C ALA A 307 7.70 16.52 -32.31
N ILE A 308 8.50 15.45 -32.17
CA ILE A 308 8.02 14.12 -31.78
C ILE A 308 7.38 14.15 -30.38
N LEU A 309 8.00 14.83 -29.40
CA LEU A 309 7.44 14.92 -28.04
C LEU A 309 6.13 15.70 -28.00
N GLU A 310 6.02 16.79 -28.77
CA GLU A 310 4.77 17.54 -28.87
C GLU A 310 3.69 16.75 -29.62
N ALA A 311 4.06 15.91 -30.59
CA ALA A 311 3.15 14.96 -31.23
C ALA A 311 2.65 13.89 -30.24
N ILE A 312 3.55 13.32 -29.43
CA ILE A 312 3.22 12.32 -28.40
C ILE A 312 2.15 12.82 -27.42
N LYS A 313 2.22 14.09 -26.98
CA LYS A 313 1.21 14.67 -26.07
C LYS A 313 -0.17 14.85 -26.70
N LYS A 314 -0.25 14.95 -28.03
CA LYS A 314 -1.51 15.15 -28.77
C LYS A 314 -2.18 13.82 -29.12
N VAL A 315 -1.38 12.80 -29.39
CA VAL A 315 -1.89 11.46 -29.72
C VAL A 315 -2.37 10.78 -28.44
N LYS A 316 -3.57 10.21 -28.49
CA LYS A 316 -4.12 9.47 -27.34
C LYS A 316 -3.47 8.09 -27.26
N ILE A 317 -2.51 7.94 -26.36
CA ILE A 317 -1.80 6.68 -26.12
C ILE A 317 -2.51 5.89 -25.03
N MET A 318 -2.46 4.56 -25.13
CA MET A 318 -3.03 3.67 -24.11
C MET A 318 -2.20 3.75 -22.83
N ALA A 319 -2.85 3.70 -21.67
CA ALA A 319 -2.17 3.70 -20.38
C ALA A 319 -1.13 2.55 -20.27
N PRO A 320 0.01 2.78 -19.60
CA PRO A 320 1.05 1.79 -19.39
C PRO A 320 0.53 0.57 -18.63
N GLU A 321 1.23 -0.54 -18.79
CA GLU A 321 0.92 -1.79 -18.08
C GLU A 321 1.06 -1.65 -16.57
N THR A 322 0.14 -2.28 -15.85
CA THR A 322 0.03 -2.21 -14.39
C THR A 322 0.81 -3.32 -13.68
N ASP A 323 1.25 -4.35 -14.43
CA ASP A 323 2.07 -5.48 -13.97
C ASP A 323 3.45 -5.06 -13.40
N CYS A 324 3.86 -3.82 -13.63
CA CYS A 324 5.08 -3.25 -13.04
C CYS A 324 4.91 -2.82 -11.58
N LEU A 325 3.67 -2.79 -11.08
CA LEU A 325 3.33 -2.42 -9.72
C LEU A 325 2.97 -3.66 -8.90
N SER A 326 3.38 -3.66 -7.64
CA SER A 326 3.05 -4.64 -6.62
C SER A 326 2.44 -3.87 -5.43
N PRO A 327 1.13 -3.56 -5.46
CA PRO A 327 0.43 -2.97 -4.32
C PRO A 327 0.47 -3.91 -3.10
N ILE A 328 0.12 -3.42 -1.92
CA ILE A 328 0.07 -4.26 -0.71
C ILE A 328 -1.20 -5.10 -0.74
N GLY A 329 -2.33 -4.52 -1.12
CA GLY A 329 -3.65 -5.13 -1.14
C GLY A 329 -4.46 -4.88 0.13
N GLU A 330 -5.78 -4.80 -0.01
CA GLU A 330 -6.69 -4.39 1.06
C GLU A 330 -6.67 -5.35 2.26
N THR A 331 -6.60 -6.65 1.99
CA THR A 331 -6.56 -7.71 3.02
C THR A 331 -5.25 -7.68 3.79
N LEU A 332 -4.14 -7.48 3.10
CA LEU A 332 -2.80 -7.45 3.69
C LEU A 332 -2.59 -6.18 4.54
N ILE A 333 -3.09 -5.02 4.10
CA ILE A 333 -3.08 -3.79 4.91
C ILE A 333 -3.84 -4.00 6.22
N ARG A 334 -5.02 -4.62 6.17
CA ARG A 334 -5.81 -4.92 7.38
C ARG A 334 -5.06 -5.87 8.33
N LYS A 335 -4.44 -6.93 7.79
CA LYS A 335 -3.65 -7.89 8.58
C LYS A 335 -2.41 -7.25 9.19
N GLY A 336 -1.66 -6.44 8.43
CA GLY A 336 -0.48 -5.73 8.91
C GLY A 336 -0.82 -4.75 10.03
N LEU A 337 -1.91 -4.00 9.88
CA LEU A 337 -2.40 -3.12 10.94
C LEU A 337 -2.84 -3.90 12.18
N LYS A 338 -3.62 -4.99 12.05
CA LYS A 338 -4.05 -5.83 13.19
C LYS A 338 -2.88 -6.46 13.94
N ASN A 339 -1.91 -7.03 13.23
CA ASN A 339 -0.76 -7.72 13.83
C ASN A 339 0.12 -6.76 14.64
N VAL A 340 0.44 -5.60 14.05
CA VAL A 340 1.39 -4.65 14.65
C VAL A 340 0.71 -3.73 15.68
N LEU A 341 -0.57 -3.42 15.48
CA LEU A 341 -1.38 -2.62 16.42
C LEU A 341 -2.21 -3.48 17.37
N GLY A 342 -1.97 -4.81 17.44
CA GLY A 342 -2.74 -5.73 18.28
C GLY A 342 -2.77 -5.36 19.76
N GLY A 343 -1.79 -4.59 20.24
CA GLY A 343 -1.80 -4.02 21.60
C GLY A 343 -2.81 -2.89 21.83
N LEU A 344 -3.25 -2.17 20.78
CA LEU A 344 -4.10 -0.96 20.89
C LEU A 344 -5.61 -1.25 20.80
N THR A 345 -6.00 -2.52 20.55
CA THR A 345 -7.40 -2.99 20.39
C THR A 345 -8.36 -1.96 19.75
N PRO A 346 -8.09 -1.49 18.53
CA PRO A 346 -8.93 -0.47 17.90
C PRO A 346 -10.34 -1.01 17.64
N GLU A 347 -11.32 -0.14 17.88
CA GLU A 347 -12.76 -0.42 17.80
C GLU A 347 -13.21 -0.72 16.36
N PHE A 348 -12.58 -0.08 15.38
CA PHE A 348 -12.96 -0.19 13.99
C PHE A 348 -11.79 -0.12 13.03
N TYR A 349 -11.77 -1.07 12.09
CA TYR A 349 -10.91 -1.04 10.92
C TYR A 349 -11.78 -0.76 9.70
N ALA A 350 -11.66 0.44 9.13
CA ALA A 350 -12.29 0.71 7.85
C ALA A 350 -11.69 -0.23 6.80
N PRO A 351 -12.50 -0.93 5.98
CA PRO A 351 -11.97 -1.77 4.92
C PRO A 351 -11.06 -0.92 4.04
N PRO A 352 -9.76 -1.26 3.93
CA PRO A 352 -8.81 -0.48 3.16
C PRO A 352 -9.27 -0.36 1.70
N VAL A 353 -8.83 0.69 1.03
CA VAL A 353 -9.22 0.97 -0.36
C VAL A 353 -7.96 0.95 -1.21
N THR A 354 -7.96 0.11 -2.23
CA THR A 354 -6.97 0.13 -3.31
C THR A 354 -7.61 0.77 -4.53
N ARG A 355 -7.04 1.87 -5.01
CA ARG A 355 -7.54 2.57 -6.20
C ARG A 355 -7.00 1.95 -7.48
N GLU A 356 -7.70 2.19 -8.57
CA GLU A 356 -7.22 1.81 -9.90
C GLU A 356 -5.91 2.56 -10.24
N PRO A 357 -4.97 1.92 -10.93
CA PRO A 357 -3.73 2.56 -11.35
C PRO A 357 -3.98 3.80 -12.21
N LYS A 358 -3.30 4.89 -11.89
CA LYS A 358 -3.25 6.14 -12.67
C LYS A 358 -1.83 6.39 -13.16
N VAL A 359 -1.65 7.38 -14.03
CA VAL A 359 -0.35 7.70 -14.63
C VAL A 359 -0.01 9.15 -14.30
N PHE A 360 1.24 9.40 -13.92
CA PHE A 360 1.79 10.75 -13.85
C PHE A 360 3.12 10.78 -14.61
N GLY A 361 3.29 11.71 -15.54
CA GLY A 361 4.50 11.83 -16.36
C GLY A 361 4.98 10.47 -16.91
N GLY A 362 4.06 9.67 -17.48
CA GLY A 362 4.35 8.34 -18.02
C GLY A 362 4.69 7.23 -17.02
N ASN A 363 4.59 7.47 -15.71
CA ASN A 363 4.82 6.45 -14.67
C ASN A 363 3.48 6.02 -14.06
N PRO A 364 3.13 4.73 -14.11
CA PRO A 364 1.94 4.23 -13.43
C PRO A 364 2.14 4.29 -11.92
N PHE A 365 1.08 4.65 -11.20
CA PHE A 365 1.03 4.67 -9.74
C PHE A 365 -0.32 4.19 -9.21
N VAL A 366 -0.31 3.62 -8.01
CA VAL A 366 -1.49 3.17 -7.26
C VAL A 366 -1.46 3.80 -5.87
N VAL A 367 -2.63 4.18 -5.38
CA VAL A 367 -2.82 4.71 -4.03
C VAL A 367 -3.67 3.76 -3.20
N GLU A 368 -3.19 3.43 -2.02
CA GLU A 368 -3.89 2.60 -1.05
C GLU A 368 -4.08 3.37 0.27
N VAL A 369 -5.28 3.30 0.84
CA VAL A 369 -5.62 4.01 2.08
C VAL A 369 -6.29 3.08 3.08
N GLY A 370 -5.83 3.12 4.33
CA GLY A 370 -6.46 2.45 5.47
C GLY A 370 -6.75 3.44 6.59
N ILE A 371 -7.91 3.31 7.24
CA ILE A 371 -8.25 4.11 8.43
C ILE A 371 -8.59 3.15 9.57
N VAL A 372 -7.94 3.38 10.72
CA VAL A 372 -8.23 2.69 11.97
C VAL A 372 -8.79 3.71 12.95
N TYR A 373 -9.84 3.35 13.68
CA TYR A 373 -10.52 4.24 14.61
C TYR A 373 -10.81 3.55 15.95
N GLY A 374 -10.72 4.32 17.04
CA GLY A 374 -11.11 3.91 18.39
C GLY A 374 -10.07 3.07 19.13
N GLY A 375 -10.51 2.31 20.13
CA GLY A 375 -9.65 1.56 21.06
C GLY A 375 -8.95 2.46 22.08
N GLU A 376 -7.69 2.16 22.37
CA GLU A 376 -6.85 2.92 23.32
C GLU A 376 -6.27 4.22 22.75
N LEU A 377 -6.71 4.64 21.54
CA LEU A 377 -6.23 5.85 20.91
C LEU A 377 -6.77 7.11 21.60
N ASN A 378 -5.88 8.07 21.86
CA ASN A 378 -6.24 9.34 22.50
C ASN A 378 -7.14 10.20 21.60
N ARG A 379 -8.27 10.65 22.15
CA ARG A 379 -9.25 11.47 21.42
C ARG A 379 -8.84 12.93 21.25
N GLU A 380 -7.99 13.43 22.15
CA GLU A 380 -7.57 14.84 22.18
C GLU A 380 -6.28 15.11 21.39
N GLU A 381 -5.65 14.06 20.87
CA GLU A 381 -4.42 14.17 20.09
C GLU A 381 -4.72 14.31 18.59
N PRO A 382 -3.79 14.93 17.82
CA PRO A 382 -3.87 14.89 16.37
C PRO A 382 -3.76 13.45 15.88
N ILE A 383 -4.48 13.12 14.82
CA ILE A 383 -4.47 11.76 14.25
C ILE A 383 -3.04 11.31 13.92
N GLN A 384 -2.77 10.01 14.08
CA GLN A 384 -1.50 9.45 13.65
C GLN A 384 -1.53 9.20 12.14
N ILE A 385 -0.55 9.73 11.42
CA ILE A 385 -0.45 9.56 9.97
C ILE A 385 0.72 8.63 9.66
N LEU A 386 0.42 7.48 9.05
CA LEU A 386 1.40 6.53 8.55
C LEU A 386 1.53 6.72 7.03
N ARG A 387 2.72 7.14 6.59
CA ARG A 387 3.02 7.46 5.19
C ARG A 387 3.95 6.43 4.62
N PHE A 388 3.58 5.86 3.48
CA PHE A 388 4.37 4.84 2.81
C PHE A 388 4.54 5.14 1.32
N ALA A 389 5.71 4.80 0.80
CA ALA A 389 6.09 4.97 -0.59
C ALA A 389 6.83 3.69 -1.04
N ASN A 390 6.32 2.96 -2.03
CA ASN A 390 6.89 1.68 -2.48
C ASN A 390 7.23 0.71 -1.33
N ARG A 391 6.30 0.52 -0.38
CA ARG A 391 6.49 -0.28 0.85
C ARG A 391 7.62 0.18 1.79
N VAL A 392 8.08 1.43 1.65
CA VAL A 392 9.04 2.08 2.54
C VAL A 392 8.32 3.12 3.42
N PRO A 393 8.47 3.06 4.76
CA PRO A 393 7.94 4.08 5.67
C PRO A 393 8.64 5.43 5.51
N LEU A 394 7.86 6.52 5.48
CA LEU A 394 8.35 7.90 5.42
C LEU A 394 8.29 8.57 6.80
N MET A 395 9.43 8.71 7.47
CA MET A 395 9.50 9.18 8.87
C MET A 395 9.69 10.70 9.00
N TYR A 396 10.38 11.34 8.06
CA TYR A 396 10.74 12.76 8.14
C TYR A 396 9.93 13.65 7.18
N GLN A 397 10.08 14.97 7.30
CA GLN A 397 9.50 15.98 6.40
C GLN A 397 7.98 15.88 6.17
N GLN A 398 7.22 15.57 7.23
CA GLN A 398 5.77 15.41 7.13
C GLN A 398 5.06 16.64 6.53
N GLY A 399 5.48 17.86 6.86
CA GLY A 399 4.85 19.09 6.36
C GLY A 399 5.00 19.33 4.85
N ALA A 400 6.06 18.81 4.23
CA ALA A 400 6.33 18.97 2.79
C ALA A 400 5.72 17.83 1.95
N CYS A 401 5.17 16.80 2.60
CA CYS A 401 4.71 15.59 1.93
C CYS A 401 3.29 15.75 1.35
N ALA A 402 3.12 15.39 0.08
CA ALA A 402 1.83 15.40 -0.61
C ALA A 402 0.74 14.63 0.16
N ILE A 403 1.08 13.48 0.74
CA ILE A 403 0.16 12.68 1.58
C ILE A 403 -0.40 13.51 2.75
N THR A 404 0.46 14.20 3.50
CA THR A 404 0.00 15.01 4.64
C THR A 404 -0.82 16.20 4.17
N GLN A 405 -0.40 16.86 3.08
CA GLN A 405 -1.14 17.97 2.50
C GLN A 405 -2.53 17.54 1.99
N ALA A 406 -2.64 16.36 1.39
CA ALA A 406 -3.91 15.77 0.98
C ALA A 406 -4.82 15.52 2.19
N ILE A 407 -4.29 14.94 3.27
CA ILE A 407 -5.03 14.74 4.53
C ILE A 407 -5.49 16.09 5.12
N GLN A 408 -4.65 17.12 5.10
CA GLN A 408 -5.01 18.45 5.61
C GLN A 408 -6.08 19.16 4.76
N THR A 409 -6.14 18.85 3.46
CA THR A 409 -7.09 19.47 2.50
C THR A 409 -8.49 18.87 2.64
N VAL A 410 -8.62 17.61 3.08
CA VAL A 410 -9.93 16.96 3.30
C VAL A 410 -10.64 17.57 4.51
N ASP A 411 -11.93 17.90 4.36
CA ASP A 411 -12.78 18.40 5.46
C ASP A 411 -13.30 17.25 6.32
N TRP A 412 -12.53 16.89 7.35
CA TRP A 412 -12.79 15.74 8.22
C TRP A 412 -14.01 15.90 9.13
N ARG A 413 -14.45 17.15 9.36
CA ARG A 413 -15.67 17.46 10.14
C ARG A 413 -16.91 16.82 9.54
N ARG A 414 -16.95 16.69 8.21
CA ARG A 414 -18.05 16.04 7.50
C ARG A 414 -18.12 14.54 7.74
N TYR A 415 -17.01 13.95 8.22
CA TYR A 415 -16.83 12.51 8.41
C TYR A 415 -16.74 12.09 9.89
N GLY A 416 -16.95 13.03 10.83
CA GLY A 416 -17.08 12.73 12.25
C GLY A 416 -15.79 12.88 13.07
N LEU A 417 -14.70 13.42 12.50
CA LEU A 417 -13.51 13.81 13.26
C LEU A 417 -13.49 15.33 13.52
N GLU A 418 -12.82 15.75 14.57
CA GLU A 418 -12.67 17.17 14.88
C GLU A 418 -11.54 17.79 14.05
N GLN A 419 -11.73 19.03 13.59
CA GLN A 419 -10.68 19.77 12.88
C GLN A 419 -10.75 21.23 13.31
N ARG A 420 -9.94 21.58 14.31
CA ARG A 420 -9.91 22.93 14.89
C ARG A 420 -9.44 23.93 13.82
N GLY A 421 -10.24 24.94 13.52
CA GLY A 421 -9.93 25.94 12.49
C GLY A 421 -10.21 25.52 11.03
N GLY A 422 -10.72 24.31 10.80
CA GLY A 422 -11.19 23.87 9.47
C GLY A 422 -10.10 23.62 8.40
N GLN A 423 -8.83 23.84 8.73
CA GLN A 423 -7.68 23.47 7.93
C GLN A 423 -6.62 22.86 8.86
N GLY A 424 -5.88 21.87 8.35
CA GLY A 424 -4.81 21.20 9.11
C GLY A 424 -5.13 19.76 9.47
N ILE A 425 -4.31 19.16 10.32
CA ILE A 425 -4.44 17.75 10.70
C ILE A 425 -5.65 17.61 11.64
N PRO A 426 -6.58 16.67 11.38
CA PRO A 426 -7.71 16.47 12.28
C PRO A 426 -7.26 15.87 13.61
N TYR A 427 -8.13 16.01 14.61
CA TYR A 427 -7.99 15.48 15.96
C TYR A 427 -9.00 14.35 16.16
N GLY A 428 -8.55 13.31 16.87
CA GLY A 428 -9.39 12.17 17.19
C GLY A 428 -8.62 10.87 17.30
N PRO A 429 -9.29 9.81 17.79
CA PRO A 429 -8.69 8.50 18.03
C PRO A 429 -8.57 7.72 16.71
N ALA A 430 -7.80 8.24 15.75
CA ALA A 430 -7.68 7.64 14.42
C ALA A 430 -6.23 7.54 13.95
N ILE A 431 -5.94 6.46 13.22
CA ILE A 431 -4.71 6.26 12.46
C ILE A 431 -5.07 6.23 10.99
N VAL A 432 -4.42 7.06 10.19
CA VAL A 432 -4.59 7.11 8.74
C VAL A 432 -3.31 6.60 8.08
N LEU A 433 -3.44 5.49 7.37
CA LEU A 433 -2.40 4.89 6.54
C LEU A 433 -2.62 5.30 5.09
N VAL A 434 -1.59 5.80 4.44
CA VAL A 434 -1.59 6.06 3.00
C VAL A 434 -0.31 5.49 2.39
N HIS A 435 -0.47 4.65 1.38
CA HIS A 435 0.61 4.08 0.59
C HIS A 435 0.50 4.53 -0.86
N VAL A 436 1.62 4.98 -1.43
CA VAL A 436 1.77 5.31 -2.85
C VAL A 436 2.78 4.35 -3.46
N ALA A 437 2.34 3.54 -4.42
CA ALA A 437 3.17 2.63 -5.19
C ALA A 437 3.38 3.18 -6.60
N SER A 438 4.62 3.23 -7.10
CA SER A 438 4.95 3.68 -8.44
C SER A 438 6.30 3.09 -8.90
N THR A 439 6.53 3.01 -10.21
CA THR A 439 7.85 2.68 -10.77
C THR A 439 8.90 3.75 -10.43
N LYS A 440 8.48 5.01 -10.35
CA LYS A 440 9.30 6.15 -9.95
C LYS A 440 8.48 6.99 -8.99
N ILE A 441 8.96 7.21 -7.77
CA ILE A 441 8.30 8.11 -6.83
C ILE A 441 8.95 9.49 -6.92
N PRO A 442 8.17 10.57 -7.09
CA PRO A 442 8.70 11.92 -7.11
C PRO A 442 9.00 12.33 -5.67
N TYR A 443 10.25 12.18 -5.23
CA TYR A 443 10.66 12.62 -3.90
C TYR A 443 11.06 14.09 -3.90
N THR A 444 10.86 14.77 -2.77
CA THR A 444 11.34 16.16 -2.56
C THR A 444 12.86 16.25 -2.41
N SER A 445 13.50 15.14 -2.05
CA SER A 445 14.95 15.03 -1.83
C SER A 445 15.43 13.61 -2.12
N GLU A 446 16.73 13.48 -2.41
CA GLU A 446 17.38 12.18 -2.68
C GLU A 446 17.32 11.20 -1.50
N SER A 447 17.13 11.69 -0.27
CA SER A 447 17.00 10.85 0.93
C SER A 447 15.65 10.13 1.07
N LYS A 448 14.71 10.32 0.12
CA LYS A 448 13.40 9.65 0.05
C LYS A 448 12.55 9.78 1.33
N GLU A 449 12.24 11.01 1.73
CA GLU A 449 11.51 11.29 3.00
C GLU A 449 10.08 11.80 2.80
N ALA A 450 9.81 12.40 1.66
CA ALA A 450 8.51 12.98 1.36
C ALA A 450 8.23 12.87 -0.13
N VAL A 451 6.98 12.53 -0.45
CA VAL A 451 6.46 12.57 -1.82
C VAL A 451 6.18 14.02 -2.17
N ALA A 452 6.69 14.46 -3.32
CA ALA A 452 6.49 15.80 -3.86
C ALA A 452 5.02 16.05 -4.21
N ASN A 453 4.61 17.32 -4.13
CA ASN A 453 3.23 17.73 -4.35
C ASN A 453 2.91 17.81 -5.86
N ILE A 454 2.72 16.64 -6.47
CA ILE A 454 2.22 16.51 -7.85
C ILE A 454 0.68 16.50 -7.82
N PRO A 455 0.00 17.36 -8.59
CA PRO A 455 -1.47 17.47 -8.59
C PRO A 455 -2.18 16.13 -8.80
N GLU A 456 -1.75 15.35 -9.79
CA GLU A 456 -2.34 14.07 -10.17
C GLU A 456 -2.28 13.05 -9.03
N ILE A 457 -1.14 12.98 -8.32
CA ILE A 457 -0.97 12.11 -7.16
C ILE A 457 -1.81 12.61 -5.98
N LYS A 458 -1.81 13.93 -5.74
CA LYS A 458 -2.53 14.54 -4.61
C LYS A 458 -4.04 14.33 -4.75
N GLU A 459 -4.61 14.60 -5.91
CA GLU A 459 -6.04 14.42 -6.18
C GLU A 459 -6.48 12.98 -5.97
N GLU A 460 -5.69 12.02 -6.45
CA GLU A 460 -5.99 10.60 -6.28
C GLU A 460 -5.94 10.17 -4.80
N ILE A 461 -4.97 10.68 -4.03
CA ILE A 461 -4.91 10.47 -2.57
C ILE A 461 -6.15 11.05 -1.88
N GLU A 462 -6.59 12.25 -2.27
CA GLU A 462 -7.79 12.85 -1.68
C GLU A 462 -9.05 12.04 -1.98
N LEU A 463 -9.19 11.51 -3.19
CA LEU A 463 -10.33 10.66 -3.57
C LEU A 463 -10.34 9.35 -2.76
N ALA A 464 -9.17 8.71 -2.60
CA ALA A 464 -9.03 7.52 -1.77
C ALA A 464 -9.37 7.79 -0.30
N LEU A 465 -8.86 8.90 0.27
CA LEU A 465 -9.18 9.33 1.64
C LEU A 465 -10.68 9.60 1.83
N LYS A 466 -11.32 10.31 0.89
CA LYS A 466 -12.77 10.58 0.94
C LYS A 466 -13.58 9.28 0.91
N HIS A 467 -13.14 8.26 0.16
CA HIS A 467 -13.81 6.97 0.12
C HIS A 467 -13.75 6.25 1.48
N CYS A 468 -12.57 6.15 2.10
CA CYS A 468 -12.42 5.57 3.44
C CYS A 468 -13.17 6.38 4.51
N ALA A 469 -13.12 7.71 4.43
CA ALA A 469 -13.77 8.59 5.40
C ALA A 469 -15.30 8.48 5.38
N ARG A 470 -15.92 8.19 4.23
CA ARG A 470 -17.36 7.89 4.14
C ARG A 470 -17.72 6.64 4.94
N ARG A 471 -16.91 5.57 4.84
CA ARG A 471 -17.12 4.32 5.60
C ARG A 471 -16.97 4.55 7.11
N LEU A 472 -15.96 5.34 7.51
CA LEU A 472 -15.79 5.75 8.91
C LEU A 472 -17.04 6.49 9.43
N LYS A 473 -17.58 7.43 8.65
CA LYS A 473 -18.78 8.18 9.02
C LYS A 473 -19.98 7.27 9.25
N THR A 474 -20.18 6.27 8.40
CA THR A 474 -21.27 5.28 8.55
C THR A 474 -21.13 4.54 9.87
N HIS A 475 -19.92 4.07 10.20
CA HIS A 475 -19.64 3.40 11.48
C HIS A 475 -19.91 4.33 12.68
N LEU A 476 -19.43 5.58 12.65
CA LEU A 476 -19.67 6.55 13.73
C LEU A 476 -21.16 6.87 13.93
N ASN A 477 -21.93 6.97 12.84
CA ASN A 477 -23.37 7.15 12.91
C ASN A 477 -24.07 5.94 13.53
N LYS A 478 -23.66 4.70 13.18
CA LYS A 478 -24.15 3.45 13.78
C LYS A 478 -23.87 3.44 15.28
N ALA A 479 -22.64 3.74 15.69
CA ALA A 479 -22.22 3.81 17.08
C ALA A 479 -23.01 4.87 17.87
N ALA A 480 -23.19 6.07 17.32
CA ALA A 480 -23.95 7.15 17.96
C ALA A 480 -25.45 6.81 18.11
N LYS A 481 -26.05 6.16 17.10
CA LYS A 481 -27.46 5.72 17.16
C LYS A 481 -27.62 4.62 18.22
N LYS A 482 -26.72 3.64 18.27
CA LYS A 482 -26.71 2.56 19.29
C LYS A 482 -26.53 3.14 20.70
N GLY A 483 -25.61 4.08 20.89
CA GLY A 483 -25.39 4.75 22.17
C GLY A 483 -26.62 5.51 22.70
N LYS A 484 -27.25 6.35 21.86
CA LYS A 484 -28.48 7.07 22.24
C LYS A 484 -29.62 6.12 22.57
N ALA A 485 -29.75 5.04 21.80
CA ALA A 485 -30.79 4.05 22.02
C ALA A 485 -30.57 3.25 23.31
N LYS A 486 -29.31 2.89 23.61
CA LYS A 486 -28.92 2.21 24.86
C LYS A 486 -29.18 3.09 26.08
N VAL A 487 -28.79 4.37 26.04
CA VAL A 487 -29.09 5.32 27.14
C VAL A 487 -30.60 5.47 27.33
N LYS A 488 -31.37 5.60 26.24
CA LYS A 488 -32.83 5.63 26.33
C LYS A 488 -33.38 4.33 26.94
N PHE A 489 -32.82 3.19 26.59
CA PHE A 489 -33.22 1.87 27.10
C PHE A 489 -32.92 1.72 28.60
N GLU A 490 -31.71 2.03 29.05
CA GLU A 490 -31.31 2.02 30.47
C GLU A 490 -32.20 2.96 31.30
N ILE A 491 -32.41 4.18 30.81
CA ILE A 491 -33.32 5.15 31.46
C ILE A 491 -34.73 4.56 31.59
N VAL A 492 -35.26 3.94 30.53
CA VAL A 492 -36.62 3.36 30.55
C VAL A 492 -36.69 2.13 31.46
N GLN A 493 -35.68 1.26 31.45
CA GLN A 493 -35.65 0.05 32.28
C GLN A 493 -35.44 0.34 33.77
N ASP A 494 -34.65 1.35 34.13
CA ASP A 494 -34.37 1.63 35.54
C ASP A 494 -35.39 2.59 36.15
N ILE A 495 -35.75 3.65 35.42
CA ILE A 495 -36.58 4.73 35.97
C ILE A 495 -38.05 4.32 36.03
N ILE A 496 -38.59 3.63 35.02
CA ILE A 496 -40.02 3.30 34.99
C ILE A 496 -40.43 2.36 36.13
N PRO A 497 -39.70 1.26 36.43
CA PRO A 497 -40.00 0.43 37.60
C PRO A 497 -39.89 1.20 38.91
N MET A 498 -38.87 2.05 39.07
CA MET A 498 -38.72 2.89 40.27
C MET A 498 -39.90 3.86 40.45
N ILE A 499 -40.38 4.47 39.36
CA ILE A 499 -41.58 5.32 39.39
C ILE A 499 -42.81 4.49 39.75
N ALA A 500 -42.97 3.31 39.15
CA ALA A 500 -44.11 2.42 39.41
C ALA A 500 -44.14 1.95 40.88
N GLU A 501 -43.00 1.54 41.43
CA GLU A 501 -42.86 1.10 42.82
C GLU A 501 -43.15 2.25 43.80
N LYS A 502 -42.55 3.43 43.60
CA LYS A 502 -42.82 4.60 44.47
C LYS A 502 -44.28 5.04 44.39
N SER A 503 -44.86 5.08 43.20
CA SER A 503 -46.27 5.48 43.02
C SER A 503 -47.22 4.47 43.67
N ALA A 504 -46.95 3.17 43.49
CA ALA A 504 -47.69 2.08 44.14
C ALA A 504 -47.62 2.18 45.67
N LYS A 505 -46.44 2.48 46.22
CA LYS A 505 -46.21 2.68 47.66
C LYS A 505 -46.96 3.89 48.22
N ILE A 506 -46.99 5.02 47.50
CA ILE A 506 -47.72 6.23 47.92
C ILE A 506 -49.23 5.98 47.96
N VAL A 507 -49.75 5.24 46.97
CA VAL A 507 -51.19 4.99 46.81
C VAL A 507 -51.65 3.73 47.56
N GLY A 508 -50.71 2.95 48.13
CA GLY A 508 -51.01 1.71 48.87
C GLY A 508 -51.54 0.57 48.01
N LYS A 509 -51.18 0.51 46.72
CA LYS A 509 -51.66 -0.47 45.73
C LYS A 509 -50.52 -1.37 45.24
N PRO A 510 -50.80 -2.55 44.64
CA PRO A 510 -49.77 -3.36 44.01
C PRO A 510 -49.15 -2.64 42.81
N VAL A 511 -47.89 -2.97 42.50
CA VAL A 511 -47.15 -2.38 41.38
C VAL A 511 -47.88 -2.71 40.06
N PRO A 512 -48.22 -1.71 39.25
CA PRO A 512 -48.90 -1.93 37.98
C PRO A 512 -47.99 -2.64 36.98
N ASP A 513 -48.57 -3.43 36.07
CA ASP A 513 -47.82 -4.01 34.95
C ASP A 513 -47.33 -2.90 34.00
N ILE A 514 -46.02 -2.74 33.96
CA ILE A 514 -45.34 -1.69 33.20
C ILE A 514 -44.96 -2.12 31.77
N ALA A 515 -45.10 -3.41 31.43
CA ALA A 515 -44.68 -3.95 30.15
C ALA A 515 -45.30 -3.18 28.98
N GLY A 516 -46.63 -2.96 29.01
CA GLY A 516 -47.34 -2.21 27.97
C GLY A 516 -46.96 -0.73 27.86
N THR A 517 -46.49 -0.11 28.95
CA THR A 517 -46.05 1.30 28.95
C THR A 517 -44.65 1.44 28.36
N ILE A 518 -43.75 0.50 28.69
CA ILE A 518 -42.40 0.41 28.12
C ILE A 518 -42.49 0.27 26.60
N THR A 519 -43.37 -0.60 26.10
CA THR A 519 -43.63 -0.80 24.66
C THR A 519 -44.12 0.47 23.97
N LYS A 520 -45.01 1.25 24.60
CA LYS A 520 -45.50 2.51 24.02
C LYS A 520 -44.42 3.60 23.94
N ILE A 521 -43.50 3.66 24.90
CA ILE A 521 -42.42 4.65 24.96
C ILE A 521 -41.27 4.30 24.00
N MET A 522 -41.01 3.00 23.86
CA MET A 522 -39.98 2.48 22.98
C MET A 522 -40.44 2.50 21.53
N ASN A 523 -41.63 1.95 21.23
CA ASN A 523 -42.22 1.83 19.88
C ASN A 523 -41.21 1.46 18.79
N VAL A 524 -40.31 0.53 19.10
CA VAL A 524 -39.23 0.10 18.20
C VAL A 524 -38.99 -1.40 18.30
N VAL A 525 -38.51 -1.98 17.21
CA VAL A 525 -37.94 -3.32 17.18
C VAL A 525 -36.44 -3.18 17.45
N TRP A 526 -35.99 -3.75 18.56
CA TRP A 526 -34.58 -3.77 18.95
C TRP A 526 -33.97 -5.08 18.53
N ILE A 527 -32.89 -5.03 17.76
CA ILE A 527 -32.15 -6.22 17.36
C ILE A 527 -30.75 -6.13 17.95
N ASP A 528 -30.38 -7.13 18.74
CA ASP A 528 -29.05 -7.27 19.31
C ASP A 528 -28.39 -8.48 18.69
N ASP A 529 -27.25 -8.25 18.04
CA ASP A 529 -26.43 -9.27 17.43
C ASP A 529 -25.17 -9.48 18.26
N SER A 530 -24.80 -10.74 18.44
CA SER A 530 -23.58 -11.13 19.14
C SER A 530 -22.92 -12.30 18.42
N VAL A 531 -21.59 -12.23 18.32
CA VAL A 531 -20.76 -13.29 17.77
C VAL A 531 -19.73 -13.63 18.83
N THR A 532 -19.72 -14.88 19.28
CA THR A 532 -18.70 -15.39 20.21
C THR A 532 -17.93 -16.53 19.57
N PHE A 533 -16.61 -16.50 19.71
CA PHE A 533 -15.74 -17.54 19.15
C PHE A 533 -15.29 -18.50 20.24
N GLU A 534 -15.80 -19.73 20.22
CA GLU A 534 -15.42 -20.78 21.16
C GLU A 534 -15.10 -22.09 20.42
N LYS A 535 -13.99 -22.75 20.79
CA LYS A 535 -13.61 -24.10 20.30
C LYS A 535 -13.60 -24.24 18.76
N LYS A 536 -13.06 -23.27 18.02
CA LYS A 536 -13.00 -23.23 16.53
C LYS A 536 -14.37 -23.15 15.83
N LYS A 537 -15.40 -22.72 16.54
CA LYS A 537 -16.73 -22.40 16.00
C LYS A 537 -17.10 -20.96 16.36
N HIS A 538 -17.78 -20.26 15.46
CA HIS A 538 -18.43 -18.98 15.79
C HIS A 538 -19.87 -19.26 16.15
N HIS A 539 -20.28 -18.85 17.35
CA HIS A 539 -21.66 -18.87 17.78
C HIS A 539 -22.26 -17.49 17.48
N VAL A 540 -23.21 -17.46 16.54
CA VAL A 540 -23.92 -16.24 16.15
C VAL A 540 -25.29 -16.28 16.80
N SER A 541 -25.61 -15.27 17.63
CA SER A 541 -26.94 -15.10 18.24
C SER A 541 -27.48 -13.71 17.91
N VAL A 542 -28.67 -13.69 17.30
CA VAL A 542 -29.41 -12.47 16.98
C VAL A 542 -30.73 -12.50 17.77
N LYS A 543 -30.88 -11.56 18.71
CA LYS A 543 -32.06 -11.40 19.55
C LYS A 543 -32.87 -10.20 19.11
N ILE A 544 -34.15 -10.43 18.84
CA ILE A 544 -35.08 -9.44 18.30
C ILE A 544 -36.19 -9.21 19.31
N TYR A 545 -36.25 -8.02 19.86
CA TYR A 545 -37.26 -7.59 20.82
C TYR A 545 -38.27 -6.70 20.11
N ASN A 546 -39.52 -7.12 20.03
CA ASN A 546 -40.59 -6.29 19.47
C ASN A 546 -41.21 -5.40 20.56
N TYR A 547 -40.70 -4.19 20.73
CA TYR A 547 -41.32 -3.16 21.58
C TYR A 547 -42.30 -2.25 20.81
N THR A 548 -42.95 -2.75 19.76
CA THR A 548 -44.04 -2.04 19.08
C THR A 548 -45.39 -2.58 19.52
N PRO A 549 -46.47 -1.78 19.53
CA PRO A 549 -47.81 -2.21 19.94
C PRO A 549 -48.49 -3.15 18.93
N LYS A 550 -47.90 -3.35 17.74
CA LYS A 550 -48.39 -4.25 16.69
C LYS A 550 -47.44 -5.43 16.54
N SER A 551 -47.98 -6.56 16.09
CA SER A 551 -47.12 -7.67 15.67
C SER A 551 -46.43 -7.32 14.35
N GLN A 552 -45.10 -7.45 14.34
CA GLN A 552 -44.27 -7.10 13.18
C GLN A 552 -43.83 -8.37 12.46
N ALA A 553 -43.83 -8.33 11.13
CA ALA A 553 -43.14 -9.30 10.30
C ALA A 553 -41.96 -8.57 9.65
N LEU A 554 -40.80 -9.20 9.63
CA LEU A 554 -39.58 -8.60 9.11
C LEU A 554 -38.70 -9.70 8.50
N HIS A 555 -37.98 -9.36 7.44
CA HIS A 555 -36.98 -10.26 6.89
C HIS A 555 -35.61 -9.86 7.42
N LEU A 556 -34.87 -10.84 7.90
CA LEU A 556 -33.50 -10.65 8.36
C LEU A 556 -32.56 -11.09 7.25
N HIS A 557 -31.71 -10.18 6.77
CA HIS A 557 -30.69 -10.49 5.79
C HIS A 557 -29.33 -10.43 6.47
N MET A 558 -28.48 -11.42 6.25
CA MET A 558 -27.13 -11.41 6.81
C MET A 558 -26.10 -11.89 5.80
N LEU A 559 -24.88 -11.37 5.94
CA LEU A 559 -23.75 -11.76 5.13
C LEU A 559 -22.99 -12.91 5.82
N VAL A 560 -23.49 -14.13 5.67
CA VAL A 560 -22.99 -15.35 6.34
C VAL A 560 -22.53 -16.38 5.32
N PRO A 561 -21.31 -16.96 5.46
CA PRO A 561 -20.87 -18.05 4.61
C PRO A 561 -21.71 -19.32 4.86
N TYR A 562 -22.79 -19.48 4.10
CA TYR A 562 -23.78 -20.54 4.29
C TYR A 562 -23.18 -21.96 4.20
N ASP A 563 -22.17 -22.14 3.34
CA ASP A 563 -21.44 -23.41 3.15
C ASP A 563 -20.73 -23.90 4.42
N LYS A 564 -20.52 -23.01 5.40
CA LYS A 564 -19.82 -23.29 6.65
C LYS A 564 -20.75 -23.27 7.87
N VAL A 565 -22.06 -23.12 7.68
CA VAL A 565 -23.03 -23.17 8.78
C VAL A 565 -23.32 -24.61 9.17
N ASP A 566 -23.29 -24.92 10.46
CA ASP A 566 -23.70 -26.23 10.97
C ASP A 566 -25.23 -26.36 10.83
N GLN A 567 -25.69 -27.11 9.83
CA GLN A 567 -27.12 -27.29 9.52
C GLN A 567 -27.93 -27.89 10.68
N LYS A 568 -27.28 -28.51 11.68
CA LYS A 568 -27.94 -29.04 12.89
C LYS A 568 -28.22 -27.96 13.95
N SER A 569 -27.54 -26.81 13.87
CA SER A 569 -27.70 -25.69 14.80
C SER A 569 -28.75 -24.66 14.35
N LEU A 570 -29.22 -24.73 13.09
CA LEU A 570 -30.25 -23.84 12.55
C LEU A 570 -31.65 -24.29 12.99
N GLU A 571 -32.31 -23.46 13.80
CA GLU A 571 -33.72 -23.67 14.16
C GLU A 571 -34.69 -23.33 13.00
N VAL A 572 -34.31 -22.38 12.13
CA VAL A 572 -35.12 -21.94 10.99
C VAL A 572 -34.28 -21.88 9.71
N LYS A 573 -34.74 -22.56 8.66
CA LYS A 573 -34.08 -22.54 7.36
C LYS A 573 -34.30 -21.19 6.66
N PRO A 574 -33.27 -20.61 6.01
CA PRO A 574 -33.43 -19.38 5.25
C PRO A 574 -34.34 -19.60 4.03
N ILE A 575 -35.04 -18.54 3.60
CA ILE A 575 -35.84 -18.57 2.36
C ILE A 575 -34.91 -18.57 1.14
N GLU A 576 -33.83 -17.79 1.20
CA GLU A 576 -32.99 -17.51 0.05
C GLU A 576 -31.51 -17.48 0.45
N VAL A 577 -30.69 -18.16 -0.33
CA VAL A 577 -29.22 -18.19 -0.23
C VAL A 577 -28.68 -17.84 -1.62
N ARG A 578 -27.99 -16.70 -1.76
CA ARG A 578 -27.46 -16.22 -3.05
C ARG A 578 -25.93 -16.24 -3.09
N GLU A 579 -25.38 -16.11 -4.29
CA GLU A 579 -23.93 -15.95 -4.50
C GLU A 579 -23.38 -14.76 -3.71
N GLY A 580 -22.22 -14.93 -3.07
CA GLY A 580 -21.60 -13.91 -2.22
C GLY A 580 -22.00 -13.96 -0.74
N ASN A 581 -22.40 -15.13 -0.21
CA ASN A 581 -22.68 -15.33 1.23
C ASN A 581 -23.87 -14.50 1.75
N LYS A 582 -24.82 -14.10 0.90
CA LYS A 582 -26.02 -13.38 1.31
C LYS A 582 -27.12 -14.38 1.65
N VAL A 583 -27.60 -14.35 2.90
CA VAL A 583 -28.64 -15.26 3.39
C VAL A 583 -29.81 -14.46 3.94
N THR A 584 -31.03 -14.83 3.55
CA THR A 584 -32.27 -14.16 3.95
C THR A 584 -33.17 -15.12 4.74
N TRP A 585 -33.59 -14.72 5.94
CA TRP A 585 -34.55 -15.44 6.78
C TRP A 585 -35.90 -14.71 6.83
N ASP A 586 -36.99 -15.45 6.62
CA ASP A 586 -38.33 -15.00 7.04
C ASP A 586 -38.45 -15.19 8.53
N LEU A 587 -38.81 -14.13 9.25
CA LEU A 587 -39.17 -14.29 10.65
C LEU A 587 -40.68 -14.34 10.78
N LYS A 588 -41.15 -15.34 11.53
CA LYS A 588 -42.56 -15.41 11.93
C LYS A 588 -42.96 -14.12 12.63
N ARG A 589 -44.23 -13.75 12.47
CA ARG A 589 -44.80 -12.52 13.03
C ARG A 589 -44.57 -12.45 14.55
N ILE A 590 -43.68 -11.57 14.99
CA ILE A 590 -43.28 -11.42 16.40
C ILE A 590 -44.35 -10.60 17.11
N SER A 591 -44.97 -11.13 18.16
CA SER A 591 -46.01 -10.42 18.90
C SER A 591 -45.43 -9.25 19.71
N SER A 592 -46.28 -8.31 20.14
CA SER A 592 -45.85 -7.19 20.99
C SER A 592 -45.23 -7.77 22.27
N THR A 593 -44.10 -7.22 22.72
CA THR A 593 -43.32 -7.66 23.91
C THR A 593 -42.67 -9.04 23.84
N GLU A 594 -42.75 -9.72 22.69
CA GLU A 594 -42.08 -11.01 22.49
C GLU A 594 -40.62 -10.83 22.04
N VAL A 595 -39.79 -11.79 22.43
CA VAL A 595 -38.39 -11.88 22.04
C VAL A 595 -38.23 -13.07 21.12
N TYR A 596 -37.69 -12.84 19.94
CA TYR A 596 -37.32 -13.89 18.99
C TYR A 596 -35.79 -14.03 18.98
N GLU A 597 -35.29 -15.24 19.15
CA GLU A 597 -33.86 -15.54 19.11
C GLU A 597 -33.56 -16.41 17.89
N LEU A 598 -32.57 -16.00 17.10
CA LEU A 598 -32.00 -16.80 16.02
C LEU A 598 -30.54 -17.09 16.39
N ALA A 599 -30.23 -18.37 16.64
CA ALA A 599 -28.88 -18.82 16.96
C ALA A 599 -28.42 -19.89 15.96
N PHE A 600 -27.15 -19.84 15.55
CA PHE A 600 -26.51 -20.87 14.73
C PHE A 600 -24.97 -20.83 14.89
N ASP A 601 -24.32 -21.94 14.56
CA ASP A 601 -22.87 -22.10 14.63
C ASP A 601 -22.22 -22.09 13.23
N LEU A 602 -21.10 -21.39 13.07
CA LEU A 602 -20.21 -21.49 11.90
C LEU A 602 -18.99 -22.34 12.21
N VAL A 603 -18.67 -23.29 11.32
CA VAL A 603 -17.55 -24.23 11.47
C VAL A 603 -16.52 -23.99 10.37
N GLY A 604 -15.24 -23.86 10.75
CA GLY A 604 -14.14 -23.75 9.78
C GLY A 604 -13.93 -22.36 9.17
N VAL A 605 -14.49 -21.31 9.79
CA VAL A 605 -14.16 -19.90 9.52
C VAL A 605 -13.13 -19.46 10.58
N PRO A 606 -11.94 -18.95 10.19
CA PRO A 606 -10.99 -18.40 11.16
C PRO A 606 -11.62 -17.20 11.89
N GLN A 607 -11.25 -16.99 13.16
CA GLN A 607 -11.83 -15.95 14.02
C GLN A 607 -11.87 -14.57 13.34
N GLU A 608 -10.79 -14.22 12.66
CA GLU A 608 -10.56 -12.92 12.02
C GLU A 608 -11.41 -12.62 10.79
N GLN A 609 -12.06 -13.65 10.21
CA GLN A 609 -12.88 -13.52 9.00
C GLN A 609 -14.32 -13.13 9.33
N TYR A 610 -14.75 -13.29 10.59
CA TYR A 610 -16.12 -13.08 11.03
C TYR A 610 -16.14 -12.52 12.46
N ASP A 611 -15.71 -11.27 12.62
CA ASP A 611 -15.66 -10.55 13.91
C ASP A 611 -16.94 -9.74 14.21
N ASP A 612 -17.71 -9.37 13.17
CA ASP A 612 -18.89 -8.52 13.28
C ASP A 612 -19.98 -9.06 12.35
N ASN A 613 -21.24 -8.99 12.78
CA ASN A 613 -22.37 -9.54 12.02
C ASN A 613 -22.98 -8.43 11.16
N GLU A 614 -22.87 -8.57 9.83
CA GLU A 614 -23.53 -7.66 8.90
C GLU A 614 -25.00 -8.07 8.72
N VAL A 615 -25.83 -7.63 9.67
CA VAL A 615 -27.27 -7.84 9.65
C VAL A 615 -27.94 -6.64 8.95
N TYR A 616 -28.98 -6.93 8.16
CA TYR A 616 -29.88 -5.96 7.55
C TYR A 616 -31.33 -6.42 7.75
N VAL A 617 -32.27 -5.48 7.71
CA VAL A 617 -33.71 -5.75 7.85
C VAL A 617 -34.48 -5.17 6.68
N SER A 618 -35.48 -5.90 6.18
CA SER A 618 -36.48 -5.39 5.24
C SER A 618 -37.91 -5.66 5.73
N HIS A 619 -38.90 -5.11 5.03
CA HIS A 619 -40.33 -5.23 5.34
C HIS A 619 -40.83 -4.59 6.65
N ILE A 620 -40.04 -3.70 7.26
CA ILE A 620 -40.43 -2.90 8.42
C ILE A 620 -40.06 -1.43 8.21
N ASP A 621 -40.80 -0.53 8.85
CA ASP A 621 -40.51 0.90 8.80
C ASP A 621 -39.08 1.19 9.33
N PRO A 622 -38.19 1.79 8.53
CA PRO A 622 -36.83 2.16 8.91
C PRO A 622 -36.72 2.97 10.21
N ALA A 623 -37.73 3.81 10.48
CA ALA A 623 -37.76 4.62 11.69
C ALA A 623 -38.02 3.78 12.97
N SER A 624 -38.59 2.59 12.79
CA SER A 624 -39.01 1.70 13.87
C SER A 624 -37.97 0.64 14.24
N VAL A 625 -36.81 0.57 13.57
CA VAL A 625 -35.75 -0.43 13.84
C VAL A 625 -34.53 0.20 14.48
N ILE A 626 -34.01 -0.47 15.51
CA ILE A 626 -32.80 -0.11 16.24
C ILE A 626 -31.86 -1.33 16.32
N GLY A 627 -30.57 -1.09 16.08
CA GLY A 627 -29.50 -2.10 16.16
C GLY A 627 -28.93 -2.46 14.79
N VAL A 628 -29.77 -2.45 13.76
CA VAL A 628 -29.48 -3.02 12.43
C VAL A 628 -29.86 -2.04 11.31
N GLU A 629 -29.19 -2.14 10.16
CA GLU A 629 -29.47 -1.30 8.98
C GLU A 629 -30.67 -1.82 8.17
N VAL A 630 -31.29 -0.93 7.39
CA VAL A 630 -32.30 -1.34 6.41
C VAL A 630 -31.58 -1.86 5.17
N LEU A 631 -32.16 -2.87 4.53
CA LEU A 631 -31.61 -3.46 3.31
C LEU A 631 -31.24 -2.37 2.28
N PRO A 632 -29.97 -2.28 1.84
CA PRO A 632 -29.56 -1.35 0.80
C PRO A 632 -30.31 -1.63 -0.51
N GLY A 633 -30.66 -0.58 -1.26
CA GLY A 633 -31.30 -0.75 -2.59
C GLY A 633 -30.44 -1.52 -3.60
N ASP A 634 -29.13 -1.57 -3.36
CA ASP A 634 -28.14 -2.28 -4.17
C ASP A 634 -27.90 -3.73 -3.70
N TRP A 635 -28.72 -4.24 -2.75
CA TRP A 635 -28.58 -5.60 -2.21
C TRP A 635 -28.71 -6.68 -3.29
N ASP A 636 -29.52 -6.42 -4.31
CA ASP A 636 -29.79 -7.30 -5.44
C ASP A 636 -28.91 -7.03 -6.67
N LEU A 637 -28.10 -5.96 -6.65
CA LEU A 637 -27.16 -5.69 -7.74
C LEU A 637 -25.97 -6.64 -7.59
N GLU A 638 -25.96 -7.70 -8.38
CA GLU A 638 -24.71 -8.34 -8.76
C GLU A 638 -23.83 -7.24 -9.35
N HIS A 639 -22.68 -6.94 -8.73
CA HIS A 639 -21.61 -6.34 -9.49
C HIS A 639 -21.41 -7.24 -10.69
N LEU A 640 -21.74 -6.73 -11.89
CA LEU A 640 -21.50 -7.39 -13.17
C LEU A 640 -20.20 -8.18 -13.07
N LYS A 641 -20.33 -9.49 -12.88
CA LYS A 641 -19.28 -10.43 -13.26
C LYS A 641 -19.25 -10.27 -14.76
N ILE A 642 -18.35 -9.42 -15.25
CA ILE A 642 -17.91 -9.50 -16.63
C ILE A 642 -17.24 -10.87 -16.69
N THR A 643 -18.02 -11.88 -17.06
CA THR A 643 -17.50 -13.11 -17.61
C THR A 643 -16.67 -12.68 -18.81
N GLU A 644 -15.35 -12.79 -18.66
CA GLU A 644 -14.47 -12.90 -19.81
C GLU A 644 -14.95 -14.13 -20.59
N GLU A 645 -15.72 -13.89 -21.66
CA GLU A 645 -15.89 -14.88 -22.71
C GLU A 645 -14.50 -15.09 -23.34
N GLY A 646 -13.83 -16.16 -22.91
CA GLY A 646 -12.79 -16.79 -23.70
C GLY A 646 -13.37 -17.29 -25.02
N PRO A 647 -12.57 -17.36 -26.09
CA PRO A 647 -13.08 -17.53 -27.44
C PRO A 647 -13.77 -18.89 -27.57
N GLU A 648 -15.04 -18.88 -27.99
CA GLU A 648 -15.71 -20.07 -28.49
C GLU A 648 -14.97 -20.57 -29.73
N GLU A 649 -14.61 -21.86 -29.67
CA GLU A 649 -14.10 -22.62 -30.79
C GLU A 649 -15.15 -22.68 -31.90
N THR A 650 -14.70 -22.39 -33.11
CA THR A 650 -15.44 -22.50 -34.37
C THR A 650 -16.08 -23.89 -34.54
N MET A 651 -17.40 -23.94 -34.66
CA MET A 651 -18.13 -25.08 -35.24
C MET A 651 -18.85 -24.62 -36.52
N ASP A 652 -18.47 -25.27 -37.62
CA ASP A 652 -19.09 -25.41 -38.94
C ASP A 652 -20.25 -24.47 -39.35
N GLU A 653 -19.97 -23.63 -40.34
CA GLU A 653 -20.97 -23.09 -41.26
C GLU A 653 -21.36 -24.18 -42.27
N GLY A 654 -22.61 -24.64 -42.20
CA GLY A 654 -23.25 -25.51 -43.17
C GLY A 654 -24.72 -25.15 -43.34
N GLU A 655 -24.98 -24.48 -44.47
CA GLU A 655 -26.21 -24.51 -45.27
C GLU A 655 -27.46 -23.69 -44.90
N GLU A 656 -27.84 -22.93 -45.92
CA GLU A 656 -29.20 -22.57 -46.39
C GLU A 656 -29.89 -21.31 -45.86
N GLY A 657 -30.01 -20.32 -46.76
CA GLY A 657 -30.90 -19.19 -46.61
C GLY A 657 -30.75 -18.07 -47.66
N GLU A 658 -30.64 -18.39 -48.95
CA GLU A 658 -30.92 -17.41 -50.02
C GLU A 658 -32.43 -17.41 -50.33
N VAL A 659 -33.09 -16.26 -50.15
CA VAL A 659 -34.37 -15.99 -50.83
C VAL A 659 -34.28 -14.62 -51.49
N ASP A 660 -34.26 -14.70 -52.82
CA ASP A 660 -34.19 -13.64 -53.81
C ASP A 660 -35.55 -12.92 -53.92
N TYR A 661 -35.51 -11.60 -54.13
CA TYR A 661 -36.67 -10.81 -54.53
C TYR A 661 -36.41 -10.33 -55.96
N ASP A 662 -37.13 -10.89 -56.93
CA ASP A 662 -37.99 -10.08 -57.80
C ASP A 662 -38.76 -10.93 -58.84
N GLU A 663 -39.89 -10.34 -59.24
CA GLU A 663 -40.46 -10.38 -60.59
C GLU A 663 -41.67 -11.30 -60.95
N VAL A 664 -42.76 -10.56 -61.25
CA VAL A 664 -43.82 -10.69 -62.27
C VAL A 664 -45.02 -11.67 -62.17
N ALA A 665 -46.19 -11.01 -62.14
CA ALA A 665 -47.35 -11.15 -63.02
C ALA A 665 -48.22 -12.44 -63.02
N GLU A 666 -49.41 -12.25 -62.45
CA GLU A 666 -50.72 -12.29 -63.13
C GLU A 666 -51.25 -13.58 -63.81
N VAL A 667 -52.44 -13.95 -63.29
CA VAL A 667 -53.67 -14.39 -64.00
C VAL A 667 -53.76 -15.87 -64.41
N VAL A 668 -54.68 -16.61 -63.77
CA VAL A 668 -55.93 -17.23 -64.31
C VAL A 668 -56.77 -17.66 -63.08
N LYS A 669 -57.89 -17.00 -62.73
CA LYS A 669 -59.30 -17.26 -63.11
C LYS A 669 -59.95 -18.59 -62.62
N ASN A 670 -61.16 -18.39 -62.09
CA ASN A 670 -62.34 -19.26 -61.98
C ASN A 670 -62.44 -20.19 -60.75
N GLU A 671 -63.43 -19.93 -59.87
CA GLU A 671 -64.76 -20.59 -59.77
C GLU A 671 -64.59 -22.02 -59.23
N GLU A 672 -65.17 -22.46 -58.13
CA GLU A 672 -66.41 -22.12 -57.38
C GLU A 672 -66.18 -22.15 -55.86
#